data_AF-A0A8H9GAT3-F1
#
_entry.id   AF-A0A8H9GAT3-F1
#
_cell.length_a   1.000
_cell.length_b   1.000
_cell.length_c   1.000
_cell.angle_alpha   90.00
_cell.angle_beta   90.00
_cell.angle_gamma   90.00
#
_symmetry.space_group_name_H-M   'P 1'
#
loop_
_entity.id
_entity.type
_entity.pdbx_description
1 polymer ?
#
loop_
_entity_poly.entity_id
_entity_poly.type
_entity_poly.pdbx_seq_one_letter_code
_entity_poly.pdbx_strand_id
1 'polypeptide(L)'
;MLDSVSTDTRLDAGSIPGTTLRERTARSEGASVRQHTIGGMPTPRIADCTDDAVALVRRWLAASAGSKPDAGAVRLAGVLRDEQGLDFTRGFVDRVIRPEDPRVAARNLEKLSQDVPEFLAWYLRGAVTLGGGFATMAPWAVIPTARRILRRMTGHLVIDATPAKLGPALARIGGEGTRLNVNLLGEAVLGSAESDRRLQGTTDLLARDDVDHVSIKVSSVVPQTSPWAFDQTVERVVERLVPLYRLAAAPLADGRPAKFINLDMEEYRDLDVTLAVFTTLLDRDEFLGLEAGIVLQAYLPDAAGALDRLTVWAQARRARGGAPVKVRLVKGANLAMEHVDAILHEWPLATWGTKRETDSAYLRMLETALVPERTDAVRIGVAGHNLFDLATAWVLAQRRGVTDAVDVEMLLGMASTHADAVRADVGRLLLYTPVVAPEEFDSAIAYLARRLQESASPENFISGAFDIDRDASVFDREHGRYLASVAALDEPVPATHRTQDRRRPLGEAEHRDGFRNAPDADPAVAANRAWALDVLRRVPRSQLGARTIRRARVVDRSMLERIVARTAQAGVNWGRQDPHDRAELLDLIGHELETRRADLIEVMAAETGKTLTEADIEVTEAVDAAHHSAESARQLAAMDGDGARFVPPRLTVVVPPWNFPVAIPAGGVLAALAAGSGVVLKPAPEAKRSGALLADVLWDAGVPHSLLQLVDLDEDDLGRELVAHPAVDRVLLTGSADTARSFRWWRAGLPLTAETSGKNAIVVTPSADLDLAVQDIVQSAFGHAGQKCSAASLVVLVGSVGESERFRRQLVDATRTLRVAWPDDPAAQMGPLIAEPSGKLLAGLTELGPGESWLVQPAPLDDSGRLWSPGIRDGVRPGSDFHQTEYFGPVLGIMRAETLDEAIAIQNGTEFGLTAGIHSLDVDEVADWLASVQAGNLYVNRGTTGAVIGRQPFGGWKRSSVGTGTKAGGPMYVATLGRWERTERQVHKSIQLHGLPPRVTALIEAARSGLSFEEFDQVRAGALSDVRARESHYGRSRDDSGLVVQRNVLRHRPQSVIVRHAEDSATGDLVRVLAAATAARAHVMLSTARPLPGPLTQLFASARSPLDVVDHLVESDDDFLARAASGAVFDRRWSDADDEPQDALEQVLAQPDRPRHTAFGGPGSRIRLLGGDPLALEEALGASVDTAIHDAPVVESGRIEMLPFLREQSVSITAHRFGDLDPDFQELRV
;
A
#
# COMPACT_ATOMS: atom_id res chain seq x y z
N MET A 1 -5.59 41.81 -36.44
CA MET A 1 -5.20 42.95 -37.32
C MET A 1 -3.83 43.44 -36.88
N LEU A 2 -3.07 44.00 -37.82
CA LEU A 2 -1.69 44.44 -37.63
C LEU A 2 -1.59 45.79 -36.89
N ASP A 3 -0.36 46.11 -36.48
CA ASP A 3 0.18 47.47 -36.27
C ASP A 3 -0.34 48.31 -35.07
N SER A 4 0.43 49.22 -34.46
CA SER A 4 1.90 49.43 -34.42
C SER A 4 2.27 50.50 -33.36
N VAL A 5 3.51 50.43 -32.83
CA VAL A 5 4.47 51.56 -32.63
C VAL A 5 3.98 52.90 -32.02
N SER A 6 4.59 53.36 -30.90
CA SER A 6 5.55 54.51 -30.89
C SER A 6 5.78 55.21 -29.51
N THR A 7 7.05 55.24 -29.09
CA THR A 7 7.81 56.39 -28.50
C THR A 7 7.19 57.36 -27.48
N ASP A 8 7.55 57.16 -26.21
CA ASP A 8 8.61 57.90 -25.47
C ASP A 8 8.90 59.41 -25.79
N THR A 9 8.70 60.29 -24.80
CA THR A 9 9.62 61.38 -24.32
C THR A 9 8.87 62.35 -23.36
N ARG A 10 9.45 63.21 -22.50
CA ARG A 10 10.55 63.23 -21.49
C ARG A 10 10.67 64.70 -21.00
N LEU A 11 11.15 64.95 -19.77
CA LEU A 11 11.64 66.26 -19.21
C LEU A 11 10.54 67.30 -18.81
N ASP A 12 10.67 68.15 -17.76
CA ASP A 12 11.67 68.23 -16.67
C ASP A 12 11.20 69.09 -15.45
N ALA A 13 11.92 68.97 -14.31
CA ALA A 13 12.09 69.92 -13.17
C ALA A 13 10.85 70.47 -12.38
N GLY A 14 10.89 70.67 -11.04
CA GLY A 14 11.93 70.40 -10.04
C GLY A 14 11.64 71.03 -8.64
N SER A 15 12.60 70.89 -7.71
CA SER A 15 12.71 71.49 -6.35
C SER A 15 12.23 70.69 -5.10
N ILE A 16 13.04 70.80 -4.04
CA ILE A 16 13.17 70.06 -2.75
C ILE A 16 13.55 71.17 -1.72
N PRO A 17 13.13 71.22 -0.42
CA PRO A 17 13.47 70.21 0.60
C PRO A 17 12.53 69.97 1.82
N GLY A 18 12.72 68.84 2.50
CA GLY A 18 12.14 68.56 3.82
C GLY A 18 12.32 67.10 4.32
N THR A 19 13.42 66.82 5.02
CA THR A 19 13.63 65.64 5.90
C THR A 19 12.50 65.53 6.95
N THR A 20 12.05 64.39 7.50
CA THR A 20 12.50 62.97 7.54
C THR A 20 11.25 62.13 7.96
N LEU A 21 11.21 60.80 8.18
CA LEU A 21 12.19 59.71 8.36
C LEU A 21 11.50 58.38 8.01
N ARG A 22 12.17 57.42 7.32
CA ARG A 22 11.78 56.00 7.26
C ARG A 22 12.98 55.11 6.93
N GLU A 23 12.98 53.90 7.46
CA GLU A 23 14.08 52.94 7.39
C GLU A 23 14.32 52.43 5.95
N ARG A 24 15.59 52.31 5.58
CA ARG A 24 16.02 51.70 4.31
C ARG A 24 16.49 50.27 4.57
N THR A 25 15.79 49.31 3.96
CA THR A 25 16.47 48.12 3.42
C THR A 25 17.42 48.60 2.32
N ALA A 26 18.72 48.39 2.51
CA ALA A 26 19.73 48.70 1.52
C ALA A 26 20.45 47.42 1.09
N ARG A 27 20.44 47.14 -0.21
CA ARG A 27 21.45 46.27 -0.83
C ARG A 27 22.82 46.90 -0.57
N SER A 28 23.75 46.17 0.03
CA SER A 28 25.17 46.56 0.04
C SER A 28 25.87 45.90 -1.15
N GLU A 29 26.41 46.73 -2.03
CA GLU A 29 27.28 46.31 -3.13
C GLU A 29 28.56 45.65 -2.61
N GLY A 30 29.22 44.86 -3.46
CA GLY A 30 30.42 44.11 -3.09
C GLY A 30 31.59 45.01 -2.70
N ALA A 31 31.89 45.06 -1.40
CA ALA A 31 33.14 45.60 -0.90
C ALA A 31 34.28 44.61 -1.20
N SER A 32 35.15 44.97 -2.13
CA SER A 32 36.41 44.26 -2.39
C SER A 32 37.30 44.27 -1.14
N VAL A 33 37.26 43.18 -0.36
CA VAL A 33 38.28 42.92 0.66
C VAL A 33 39.55 42.49 -0.06
N ARG A 34 40.52 43.41 -0.14
CA ARG A 34 41.86 43.09 -0.66
C ARG A 34 42.50 42.06 0.26
N GLN A 35 42.61 40.82 -0.23
CA GLN A 35 43.44 39.78 0.39
C GLN A 35 44.87 40.34 0.57
N HIS A 36 45.31 40.47 1.82
CA HIS A 36 46.74 40.58 2.10
C HIS A 36 47.35 39.21 1.85
N THR A 37 48.17 39.13 0.80
CA THR A 37 48.83 37.90 0.38
C THR A 37 49.96 37.57 1.36
N ILE A 38 49.67 36.71 2.34
CA ILE A 38 50.68 35.92 3.04
C ILE A 38 50.50 34.49 2.52
N GLY A 39 51.56 33.90 1.98
CA GLY A 39 51.49 32.63 1.26
C GLY A 39 51.15 31.45 2.17
N GLY A 40 49.86 31.14 2.29
CA GLY A 40 49.38 29.84 2.71
C GLY A 40 49.27 28.90 1.50
N MET A 41 49.71 27.66 1.64
CA MET A 41 49.41 26.63 0.65
C MET A 41 47.89 26.39 0.59
N PRO A 42 47.32 26.02 -0.57
CA PRO A 42 45.90 25.66 -0.64
C PRO A 42 45.59 24.48 0.29
N THR A 43 44.44 24.54 0.97
CA THR A 43 43.97 23.45 1.83
C THR A 43 43.85 22.15 1.01
N PRO A 44 44.50 21.04 1.41
CA PRO A 44 44.49 19.81 0.63
C PRO A 44 43.08 19.31 0.33
N ARG A 45 42.80 19.00 -0.95
CA ARG A 45 41.58 18.32 -1.42
C ARG A 45 41.76 16.80 -1.45
N ILE A 46 40.66 16.06 -1.53
CA ILE A 46 40.66 14.60 -1.74
C ILE A 46 41.39 14.21 -3.03
N ALA A 47 41.25 15.01 -4.09
CA ALA A 47 42.02 14.83 -5.32
C ALA A 47 43.55 14.79 -5.05
N ASP A 48 44.06 15.68 -4.20
CA ASP A 48 45.48 15.72 -3.84
C ASP A 48 45.91 14.52 -2.97
N CYS A 49 44.96 13.93 -2.23
CA CYS A 49 45.16 12.79 -1.33
C CYS A 49 45.04 11.42 -2.03
N THR A 50 44.63 11.38 -3.30
CA THR A 50 44.16 10.15 -3.97
C THR A 50 45.27 9.10 -4.06
N ASP A 51 46.48 9.46 -4.51
CA ASP A 51 47.61 8.51 -4.62
C ASP A 51 48.06 7.98 -3.25
N ASP A 52 48.08 8.84 -2.23
CA ASP A 52 48.44 8.47 -0.85
C ASP A 52 47.41 7.50 -0.25
N ALA A 53 46.11 7.73 -0.51
CA ALA A 53 45.03 6.86 -0.08
C ALA A 53 45.14 5.48 -0.75
N VAL A 54 45.36 5.43 -2.06
CA VAL A 54 45.60 4.17 -2.80
C VAL A 54 46.84 3.44 -2.29
N ALA A 55 47.91 4.17 -1.98
CA ALA A 55 49.12 3.59 -1.38
C ALA A 55 48.88 3.04 0.03
N LEU A 56 48.05 3.70 0.85
CA LEU A 56 47.64 3.23 2.17
C LEU A 56 46.77 1.96 2.08
N VAL A 57 45.79 1.90 1.17
CA VAL A 57 45.00 0.68 0.92
C VAL A 57 45.91 -0.48 0.53
N ARG A 58 46.87 -0.28 -0.40
CA ARG A 58 47.84 -1.32 -0.78
C ARG A 58 48.68 -1.80 0.42
N ARG A 59 49.02 -0.94 1.38
CA ARG A 59 49.69 -1.35 2.63
C ARG A 59 48.78 -2.18 3.54
N TRP A 60 47.53 -1.78 3.72
CA TRP A 60 46.55 -2.54 4.53
C TRP A 60 46.32 -3.94 3.96
N LEU A 61 46.19 -4.06 2.63
CA LEU A 61 46.04 -5.36 1.96
C LEU A 61 47.29 -6.23 2.06
N ALA A 62 48.48 -5.64 1.93
CA ALA A 62 49.73 -6.38 2.15
C ALA A 62 49.89 -6.86 3.61
N ALA A 63 49.40 -6.08 4.58
CA ALA A 63 49.41 -6.44 5.99
C ALA A 63 48.36 -7.51 6.35
N SER A 64 47.19 -7.50 5.70
CA SER A 64 46.12 -8.50 5.94
C SER A 64 46.37 -9.85 5.26
N ALA A 65 47.08 -9.88 4.13
CA ALA A 65 47.32 -11.08 3.32
C ALA A 65 48.00 -12.25 4.07
N GLY A 66 48.78 -11.96 5.12
CA GLY A 66 49.43 -12.99 5.96
C GLY A 66 48.54 -13.58 7.06
N SER A 67 47.40 -12.96 7.36
CA SER A 67 46.51 -13.32 8.46
C SER A 67 45.44 -14.33 7.99
N LYS A 68 45.16 -15.35 8.81
CA LYS A 68 44.05 -16.27 8.53
C LYS A 68 42.72 -15.54 8.76
N PRO A 69 41.89 -15.32 7.73
CA PRO A 69 40.55 -14.74 7.93
C PRO A 69 39.67 -15.68 8.74
N ASP A 70 38.69 -15.13 9.46
CA ASP A 70 37.78 -15.92 10.29
C ASP A 70 37.03 -16.95 9.43
N ALA A 71 37.16 -18.22 9.79
CA ALA A 71 36.47 -19.32 9.11
C ALA A 71 34.95 -19.20 9.21
N GLY A 72 34.38 -18.45 10.16
CA GLY A 72 32.97 -18.06 10.17
C GLY A 72 32.66 -17.12 9.01
N ALA A 73 33.26 -15.93 9.04
CA ALA A 73 33.08 -14.87 8.05
C ALA A 73 33.37 -15.31 6.60
N VAL A 74 34.43 -16.10 6.36
CA VAL A 74 34.77 -16.60 5.02
C VAL A 74 33.74 -17.58 4.48
N ARG A 75 33.21 -18.48 5.34
CA ARG A 75 32.12 -19.38 4.93
C ARG A 75 30.87 -18.57 4.57
N LEU A 76 30.60 -17.51 5.33
CA LEU A 76 29.47 -16.63 5.11
C LEU A 76 29.61 -15.79 3.83
N ALA A 77 30.80 -15.24 3.55
CA ALA A 77 31.07 -14.51 2.31
C ALA A 77 31.03 -15.42 1.07
N GLY A 78 31.55 -16.65 1.18
CA GLY A 78 31.47 -17.65 0.10
C GLY A 78 30.03 -18.08 -0.22
N VAL A 79 29.12 -18.02 0.75
CA VAL A 79 27.68 -18.28 0.57
C VAL A 79 26.97 -17.17 -0.23
N LEU A 80 27.52 -15.95 -0.23
CA LEU A 80 26.85 -14.74 -0.74
C LEU A 80 27.37 -14.27 -2.11
N ARG A 81 28.28 -15.02 -2.74
CA ARG A 81 28.86 -14.70 -4.06
C ARG A 81 28.17 -15.39 -5.23
N ASP A 82 27.32 -16.36 -4.92
CA ASP A 82 26.49 -17.09 -5.88
C ASP A 82 25.07 -16.50 -5.81
N GLU A 83 24.44 -16.23 -6.96
CA GLU A 83 23.05 -15.75 -6.99
C GLU A 83 22.12 -16.77 -6.32
N GLN A 84 22.35 -18.07 -6.53
CA GLN A 84 21.62 -19.14 -5.85
C GLN A 84 21.91 -19.18 -4.33
N GLY A 85 23.03 -18.61 -3.91
CA GLY A 85 23.45 -18.57 -2.50
C GLY A 85 22.81 -17.47 -1.69
N LEU A 86 22.53 -16.32 -2.32
CA LEU A 86 21.67 -15.29 -1.74
C LEU A 86 20.28 -15.87 -1.46
N ASP A 87 19.64 -16.45 -2.49
CA ASP A 87 18.27 -16.94 -2.40
C ASP A 87 18.14 -18.12 -1.44
N PHE A 88 19.06 -19.08 -1.47
CA PHE A 88 19.12 -20.15 -0.47
C PHE A 88 19.25 -19.60 0.96
N THR A 89 20.09 -18.59 1.17
CA THR A 89 20.33 -18.02 2.51
C THR A 89 19.11 -17.24 3.01
N ARG A 90 18.51 -16.42 2.15
CA ARG A 90 17.26 -15.70 2.41
C ARG A 90 16.13 -16.69 2.72
N GLY A 91 15.92 -17.68 1.87
CA GLY A 91 14.93 -18.74 2.06
C GLY A 91 15.14 -19.50 3.37
N PHE A 92 16.37 -19.91 3.68
CA PHE A 92 16.68 -20.60 4.94
C PHE A 92 16.40 -19.72 6.15
N VAL A 93 16.83 -18.45 6.13
CA VAL A 93 16.60 -17.50 7.21
C VAL A 93 15.09 -17.23 7.43
N ASP A 94 14.38 -16.80 6.40
CA ASP A 94 12.99 -16.35 6.54
C ASP A 94 11.97 -17.50 6.56
N ARG A 95 12.26 -18.66 5.95
CA ARG A 95 11.32 -19.80 5.86
C ARG A 95 11.66 -20.99 6.76
N VAL A 96 12.88 -21.12 7.30
CA VAL A 96 13.27 -22.21 8.24
C VAL A 96 13.55 -21.71 9.64
N ILE A 97 14.20 -20.56 9.78
CA ILE A 97 14.63 -20.06 11.09
C ILE A 97 13.54 -19.21 11.74
N ARG A 98 13.00 -18.21 11.01
CA ARG A 98 11.99 -17.27 11.50
C ARG A 98 10.66 -17.91 11.95
N PRO A 99 10.05 -18.90 11.25
CA PRO A 99 8.71 -19.38 11.61
C PRO A 99 8.68 -20.03 13.00
N GLU A 100 7.69 -19.70 13.82
CA GLU A 100 7.60 -20.28 15.18
C GLU A 100 7.29 -21.78 15.15
N ASP A 101 6.53 -22.25 14.14
CA ASP A 101 6.14 -23.65 13.98
C ASP A 101 7.29 -24.54 13.45
N PRO A 102 7.74 -25.55 14.21
CA PRO A 102 8.77 -26.49 13.75
C PRO A 102 8.37 -27.28 12.49
N ARG A 103 7.07 -27.49 12.22
CA ARG A 103 6.58 -28.22 11.05
C ARG A 103 6.68 -27.38 9.78
N VAL A 104 6.36 -26.09 9.83
CA VAL A 104 6.57 -25.16 8.70
C VAL A 104 8.06 -25.03 8.41
N ALA A 105 8.86 -24.81 9.46
CA ALA A 105 10.31 -24.81 9.34
C ALA A 105 10.87 -26.11 8.72
N ALA A 106 10.30 -27.27 9.09
CA ALA A 106 10.68 -28.56 8.52
C ALA A 106 10.32 -28.75 7.04
N ARG A 107 9.11 -28.35 6.62
CA ARG A 107 8.70 -28.38 5.21
C ARG A 107 9.56 -27.47 4.34
N ASN A 108 9.85 -26.26 4.83
CA ASN A 108 10.72 -25.33 4.13
C ASN A 108 12.18 -25.80 4.10
N LEU A 109 12.66 -26.48 5.14
CA LEU A 109 13.98 -27.13 5.14
C LEU A 109 14.03 -28.30 4.13
N GLU A 110 12.95 -29.05 3.99
CA GLU A 110 12.82 -30.08 2.95
C GLU A 110 12.85 -29.46 1.55
N LYS A 111 12.00 -28.45 1.26
CA LYS A 111 11.98 -27.69 -0.01
C LYS A 111 13.40 -27.19 -0.36
N LEU A 112 14.05 -26.46 0.55
CA LEU A 112 15.42 -25.93 0.37
C LEU A 112 16.51 -27.01 0.31
N SER A 113 16.25 -28.23 0.79
CA SER A 113 17.22 -29.34 0.72
C SER A 113 17.28 -30.05 -0.63
N GLN A 114 16.40 -29.68 -1.56
CA GLN A 114 16.38 -30.19 -2.93
C GLN A 114 17.41 -29.43 -3.80
N ASP A 115 17.42 -28.11 -3.70
CA ASP A 115 18.34 -27.22 -4.43
C ASP A 115 19.43 -26.65 -3.51
N VAL A 116 20.24 -27.54 -2.92
CA VAL A 116 21.35 -27.14 -2.04
C VAL A 116 22.55 -26.66 -2.86
N PRO A 117 22.98 -25.39 -2.76
CA PRO A 117 24.02 -24.85 -3.63
C PRO A 117 25.39 -25.52 -3.51
N GLU A 118 26.15 -25.53 -4.61
CA GLU A 118 27.45 -26.20 -4.67
C GLU A 118 28.55 -25.53 -3.82
N PHE A 119 28.44 -24.24 -3.47
CA PHE A 119 29.43 -23.58 -2.61
C PHE A 119 29.44 -24.12 -1.16
N LEU A 120 28.34 -24.72 -0.69
CA LEU A 120 28.28 -25.24 0.67
C LEU A 120 29.32 -26.35 0.85
N ALA A 121 30.02 -26.35 1.99
CA ALA A 121 31.00 -27.40 2.28
C ALA A 121 30.31 -28.78 2.26
N TRP A 122 30.97 -29.81 1.73
CA TRP A 122 30.34 -31.13 1.48
C TRP A 122 29.65 -31.74 2.71
N TYR A 123 30.17 -31.50 3.92
CA TYR A 123 29.56 -31.94 5.17
C TYR A 123 28.34 -31.12 5.59
N LEU A 124 28.25 -29.83 5.21
CA LEU A 124 27.05 -29.01 5.37
C LEU A 124 26.00 -29.38 4.33
N ARG A 125 26.39 -29.62 3.06
CA ARG A 125 25.47 -30.19 2.06
C ARG A 125 24.88 -31.50 2.54
N GLY A 126 25.72 -32.45 2.95
CA GLY A 126 25.27 -33.71 3.54
C GLY A 126 24.35 -33.51 4.75
N ALA A 127 24.64 -32.56 5.64
CA ALA A 127 23.80 -32.25 6.80
C ALA A 127 22.46 -31.58 6.43
N VAL A 128 22.41 -30.74 5.40
CA VAL A 128 21.16 -30.10 4.91
C VAL A 128 20.32 -31.10 4.13
N THR A 129 20.90 -31.91 3.24
CA THR A 129 20.18 -32.94 2.47
C THR A 129 19.66 -34.06 3.37
N LEU A 130 20.47 -34.58 4.30
CA LEU A 130 19.99 -35.52 5.32
C LEU A 130 19.01 -34.85 6.29
N GLY A 131 19.27 -33.59 6.66
CA GLY A 131 18.43 -32.79 7.54
C GLY A 131 17.02 -32.64 6.98
N GLY A 132 16.87 -32.17 5.73
CA GLY A 132 15.61 -32.01 5.03
C GLY A 132 14.87 -33.33 4.85
N GLY A 133 15.56 -34.39 4.39
CA GLY A 133 14.96 -35.72 4.24
C GLY A 133 14.44 -36.37 5.53
N PHE A 134 14.91 -35.93 6.70
CA PHE A 134 14.36 -36.34 8.01
C PHE A 134 13.57 -35.23 8.72
N ALA A 135 13.51 -34.01 8.17
CA ALA A 135 12.94 -32.84 8.83
C ALA A 135 11.46 -33.02 9.11
N THR A 136 10.70 -33.49 8.12
CA THR A 136 9.26 -33.74 8.24
C THR A 136 8.93 -34.96 9.12
N MET A 137 9.84 -35.93 9.23
CA MET A 137 9.68 -37.09 10.13
C MET A 137 9.92 -36.76 11.61
N ALA A 138 10.87 -35.87 11.92
CA ALA A 138 11.19 -35.47 13.30
C ALA A 138 11.45 -33.95 13.45
N PRO A 139 10.45 -33.07 13.19
CA PRO A 139 10.64 -31.62 13.19
C PRO A 139 11.21 -31.08 14.51
N TRP A 140 10.72 -31.64 15.61
CA TRP A 140 11.11 -31.31 16.99
C TRP A 140 12.57 -31.66 17.34
N ALA A 141 13.24 -32.50 16.56
CA ALA A 141 14.67 -32.82 16.73
C ALA A 141 15.53 -32.06 15.73
N VAL A 142 15.11 -32.03 14.46
CA VAL A 142 15.89 -31.46 13.35
C VAL A 142 15.94 -29.93 13.42
N ILE A 143 14.80 -29.24 13.59
CA ILE A 143 14.76 -27.78 13.55
C ILE A 143 15.49 -27.12 14.72
N PRO A 144 15.33 -27.55 15.99
CA PRO A 144 16.15 -27.01 17.09
C PRO A 144 17.65 -27.29 16.90
N THR A 145 18.01 -28.36 16.19
CA THR A 145 19.42 -28.65 15.85
C THR A 145 19.92 -27.73 14.75
N ALA A 146 19.14 -27.49 13.69
CA ALA A 146 19.45 -26.52 12.64
C ALA A 146 19.61 -25.08 13.19
N ARG A 147 18.66 -24.62 14.02
CA ARG A 147 18.77 -23.33 14.74
C ARG A 147 20.01 -23.25 15.63
N ARG A 148 20.34 -24.33 16.35
CA ARG A 148 21.55 -24.38 17.18
C ARG A 148 22.85 -24.36 16.35
N ILE A 149 22.86 -24.97 15.17
CA ILE A 149 23.99 -24.89 14.23
C ILE A 149 24.11 -23.46 13.70
N LEU A 150 23.03 -22.84 13.22
CA LEU A 150 23.06 -21.47 12.74
C LEU A 150 23.48 -20.49 13.84
N ARG A 151 22.95 -20.60 15.07
CA ARG A 151 23.36 -19.78 16.22
C ARG A 151 24.85 -19.95 16.57
N ARG A 152 25.43 -21.14 16.35
CA ARG A 152 26.89 -21.35 16.46
C ARG A 152 27.67 -20.74 15.30
N MET A 153 27.13 -20.76 14.09
CA MET A 153 27.78 -20.16 12.91
C MET A 153 27.72 -18.64 12.94
N THR A 154 26.63 -18.04 13.42
CA THR A 154 26.36 -16.58 13.44
C THR A 154 26.68 -15.90 14.77
N GLY A 155 26.91 -16.65 15.86
CA GLY A 155 27.21 -16.10 17.20
C GLY A 155 28.55 -15.37 17.36
N HIS A 156 29.29 -15.15 16.26
CA HIS A 156 30.42 -14.22 16.19
C HIS A 156 29.99 -12.81 15.69
N LEU A 157 28.82 -12.70 15.08
CA LEU A 157 28.23 -11.46 14.54
C LEU A 157 27.23 -10.82 15.49
N VAL A 158 26.52 -11.61 16.32
CA VAL A 158 25.57 -11.13 17.33
C VAL A 158 25.91 -11.76 18.67
N ILE A 159 26.01 -10.92 19.71
CA ILE A 159 26.38 -11.33 21.06
C ILE A 159 25.13 -11.60 21.90
N ASP A 160 25.21 -12.63 22.73
CA ASP A 160 24.20 -12.95 23.75
C ASP A 160 24.22 -11.91 24.88
N ALA A 161 23.12 -11.17 25.05
CA ALA A 161 22.97 -10.10 26.03
C ALA A 161 22.87 -10.59 27.49
N THR A 162 22.82 -11.91 27.75
CA THR A 162 22.78 -12.47 29.11
C THR A 162 23.94 -11.90 29.95
N PRO A 163 23.69 -11.28 31.13
CA PRO A 163 24.74 -10.59 31.89
C PRO A 163 25.99 -11.43 32.18
N ALA A 164 25.83 -12.73 32.42
CA ALA A 164 26.92 -13.68 32.69
C ALA A 164 27.80 -14.03 31.47
N LYS A 165 27.31 -13.80 30.24
CA LYS A 165 28.04 -14.07 28.99
C LYS A 165 28.52 -12.79 28.31
N LEU A 166 27.74 -11.71 28.46
CA LEU A 166 28.00 -10.42 27.82
C LEU A 166 29.37 -9.86 28.20
N GLY A 167 29.69 -9.73 29.50
CA GLY A 167 30.98 -9.19 29.96
C GLY A 167 32.20 -9.95 29.40
N PRO A 168 32.26 -11.30 29.53
CA PRO A 168 33.32 -12.12 28.89
C PRO A 168 33.33 -12.14 27.36
N ALA A 169 32.31 -11.61 26.69
CA ALA A 169 32.31 -11.37 25.25
C ALA A 169 32.83 -9.96 24.92
N LEU A 170 32.33 -8.93 25.59
CA LEU A 170 32.79 -7.55 25.45
C LEU A 170 34.29 -7.44 25.77
N ALA A 171 34.77 -8.04 26.86
CA ALA A 171 36.19 -8.04 27.25
C ALA A 171 37.12 -8.85 26.31
N ARG A 172 36.58 -9.63 25.37
CA ARG A 172 37.34 -10.42 24.39
C ARG A 172 37.42 -9.71 23.03
N ILE A 173 36.41 -8.91 22.71
CA ILE A 173 36.27 -8.19 21.44
C ILE A 173 36.81 -6.76 21.60
N GLY A 174 36.52 -6.12 22.73
CA GLY A 174 37.20 -4.93 23.20
C GLY A 174 38.62 -5.25 23.69
N GLY A 175 39.47 -4.23 23.72
CA GLY A 175 40.88 -4.38 24.08
C GLY A 175 41.66 -3.10 23.79
N GLU A 176 42.99 -3.19 23.87
CA GLU A 176 43.86 -2.05 23.53
C GLU A 176 43.66 -1.66 22.05
N GLY A 177 43.24 -0.41 21.81
CA GLY A 177 42.90 0.09 20.48
C GLY A 177 41.51 -0.29 19.95
N THR A 178 40.64 -0.96 20.71
CA THR A 178 39.27 -1.32 20.28
C THR A 178 38.22 -0.94 21.32
N ARG A 179 37.33 0.00 20.95
CA ARG A 179 36.09 0.30 21.70
C ARG A 179 34.89 -0.36 21.04
N LEU A 180 33.80 -0.54 21.79
CA LEU A 180 32.57 -1.21 21.34
C LEU A 180 31.40 -0.23 21.39
N ASN A 181 30.64 -0.15 20.30
CA ASN A 181 29.34 0.49 20.24
C ASN A 181 28.28 -0.60 20.37
N VAL A 182 27.57 -0.66 21.49
CA VAL A 182 26.58 -1.70 21.79
C VAL A 182 25.20 -1.27 21.26
N ASN A 183 24.58 -2.08 20.39
CA ASN A 183 23.22 -1.86 19.91
C ASN A 183 22.31 -3.03 20.30
N LEU A 184 21.19 -2.74 20.97
CA LEU A 184 20.23 -3.76 21.42
C LEU A 184 19.21 -4.10 20.32
N LEU A 185 19.38 -5.29 19.75
CA LEU A 185 18.38 -5.93 18.88
C LEU A 185 17.28 -6.58 19.72
N GLY A 186 16.12 -6.78 19.11
CA GLY A 186 14.92 -7.36 19.71
C GLY A 186 13.75 -7.30 18.72
N GLU A 187 12.52 -7.54 19.18
CA GLU A 187 11.30 -7.54 18.35
C GLU A 187 11.03 -6.22 17.60
N ALA A 188 10.12 -6.25 16.62
CA ALA A 188 9.66 -5.04 15.94
C ALA A 188 8.89 -4.14 16.94
N VAL A 189 9.26 -2.86 17.02
CA VAL A 189 8.70 -1.91 18.00
C VAL A 189 7.36 -1.37 17.51
N LEU A 190 6.33 -2.23 17.50
CA LEU A 190 4.99 -1.90 17.05
C LEU A 190 4.14 -1.19 18.13
N GLY A 191 4.52 -1.30 19.40
CA GLY A 191 3.75 -0.77 20.52
C GLY A 191 4.61 -0.22 21.67
N SER A 192 3.94 0.51 22.56
CA SER A 192 4.57 1.28 23.63
C SER A 192 5.27 0.37 24.65
N ALA A 193 4.74 -0.82 24.91
CA ALA A 193 5.36 -1.75 25.86
C ALA A 193 6.65 -2.38 25.31
N GLU A 194 6.73 -2.69 24.00
CA GLU A 194 8.02 -3.05 23.36
C GLU A 194 9.00 -1.87 23.36
N SER A 195 8.52 -0.65 23.12
CA SER A 195 9.36 0.55 23.19
C SER A 195 9.91 0.79 24.60
N ASP A 196 9.10 0.61 25.65
CA ASP A 196 9.54 0.63 27.05
C ASP A 196 10.60 -0.45 27.32
N ARG A 197 10.38 -1.69 26.87
CA ARG A 197 11.36 -2.78 26.99
C ARG A 197 12.69 -2.44 26.33
N ARG A 198 12.66 -1.91 25.09
CA ARG A 198 13.87 -1.55 24.34
C ARG A 198 14.65 -0.42 25.00
N LEU A 199 13.94 0.62 25.47
CA LEU A 199 14.55 1.76 26.16
C LEU A 199 15.13 1.33 27.52
N GLN A 200 14.42 0.51 28.30
CA GLN A 200 14.92 -0.02 29.56
C GLN A 200 16.15 -0.93 29.35
N GLY A 201 16.09 -1.88 28.41
CA GLY A 201 17.24 -2.74 28.10
C GLY A 201 18.47 -1.96 27.62
N THR A 202 18.27 -0.86 26.88
CA THR A 202 19.36 0.06 26.48
C THR A 202 19.91 0.82 27.70
N THR A 203 19.04 1.22 28.63
CA THR A 203 19.42 1.87 29.90
C THR A 203 20.22 0.91 30.78
N ASP A 204 19.80 -0.35 30.90
CA ASP A 204 20.47 -1.39 31.67
C ASP A 204 21.85 -1.71 31.09
N LEU A 205 21.98 -1.75 29.76
CA LEU A 205 23.28 -1.88 29.08
C LEU A 205 24.17 -0.68 29.36
N LEU A 206 23.66 0.54 29.22
CA LEU A 206 24.41 1.78 29.48
C LEU A 206 24.81 1.92 30.96
N ALA A 207 24.06 1.33 31.90
CA ALA A 207 24.38 1.36 33.32
C ALA A 207 25.61 0.50 33.69
N ARG A 208 26.01 -0.46 32.85
CA ARG A 208 27.14 -1.37 33.13
C ARG A 208 28.49 -0.68 33.07
N ASP A 209 29.41 -1.03 33.97
CA ASP A 209 30.77 -0.49 33.95
C ASP A 209 31.60 -0.89 32.72
N ASP A 210 31.29 -1.99 32.04
CA ASP A 210 31.99 -2.46 30.84
C ASP A 210 31.39 -1.94 29.51
N VAL A 211 30.44 -1.00 29.57
CA VAL A 211 29.80 -0.38 28.41
C VAL A 211 29.95 1.14 28.47
N ASP A 212 30.70 1.69 27.51
CA ASP A 212 30.93 3.13 27.36
C ASP A 212 30.05 3.79 26.29
N HIS A 213 29.51 3.02 25.32
CA HIS A 213 28.86 3.54 24.12
C HIS A 213 27.68 2.64 23.74
N VAL A 214 26.49 3.25 23.59
CA VAL A 214 25.29 2.60 23.04
C VAL A 214 24.75 3.33 21.82
N SER A 215 24.05 2.62 20.93
CA SER A 215 23.24 3.25 19.87
C SER A 215 21.75 2.89 20.01
N ILE A 216 20.87 3.85 19.73
CA ILE A 216 19.40 3.71 19.78
C ILE A 216 18.75 4.53 18.66
N LYS A 217 17.56 4.15 18.19
CA LYS A 217 16.80 4.85 17.14
C LYS A 217 15.60 5.58 17.73
N VAL A 218 15.23 6.71 17.13
CA VAL A 218 14.01 7.47 17.50
C VAL A 218 12.75 6.61 17.39
N SER A 219 12.61 5.83 16.31
CA SER A 219 11.50 4.89 16.09
C SER A 219 11.39 3.76 17.12
N SER A 220 12.48 3.44 17.83
CA SER A 220 12.45 2.51 18.97
C SER A 220 12.01 3.16 20.28
N VAL A 221 12.08 4.50 20.37
CA VAL A 221 11.75 5.28 21.58
C VAL A 221 10.34 5.87 21.53
N VAL A 222 9.74 6.08 20.36
CA VAL A 222 8.29 6.32 20.24
C VAL A 222 7.77 5.54 19.04
N PRO A 223 6.94 4.50 19.25
CA PRO A 223 6.34 3.72 18.18
C PRO A 223 5.14 4.44 17.57
N GLN A 224 4.80 4.06 16.33
CA GLN A 224 3.63 4.54 15.58
C GLN A 224 3.42 6.07 15.63
N THR A 225 4.47 6.86 15.35
CA THR A 225 4.32 8.32 15.31
C THR A 225 3.48 8.75 14.10
N SER A 226 2.55 9.70 14.31
CA SER A 226 1.90 10.37 13.18
C SER A 226 2.95 11.18 12.42
N PRO A 227 3.08 11.02 11.08
CA PRO A 227 4.11 11.71 10.31
C PRO A 227 3.84 13.23 10.19
N TRP A 228 2.65 13.69 10.59
CA TRP A 228 2.26 15.10 10.65
C TRP A 228 2.56 15.75 12.00
N ALA A 229 2.74 14.97 13.06
CA ALA A 229 2.94 15.43 14.44
C ALA A 229 4.41 15.68 14.78
N PHE A 230 5.10 16.46 13.94
CA PHE A 230 6.56 16.63 14.04
C PHE A 230 7.00 17.15 15.42
N ASP A 231 6.48 18.30 15.84
CA ASP A 231 6.89 18.96 17.09
C ASP A 231 6.52 18.10 18.31
N GLN A 232 5.31 17.52 18.34
CA GLN A 232 4.86 16.64 19.42
C GLN A 232 5.68 15.34 19.50
N THR A 233 6.12 14.82 18.34
CA THR A 233 7.01 13.66 18.28
C THR A 233 8.39 14.01 18.85
N VAL A 234 8.97 15.14 18.43
CA VAL A 234 10.25 15.62 18.98
C VAL A 234 10.17 15.77 20.50
N GLU A 235 9.13 16.44 21.01
CA GLU A 235 8.91 16.62 22.45
C GLU A 235 8.82 15.29 23.20
N ARG A 236 7.96 14.36 22.75
CA ARG A 236 7.76 13.05 23.40
C ARG A 236 9.01 12.16 23.36
N VAL A 237 9.78 12.19 22.26
CA VAL A 237 11.05 11.45 22.16
C VAL A 237 12.09 12.06 23.09
N VAL A 238 12.21 13.39 23.13
CA VAL A 238 13.13 14.09 24.05
C VAL A 238 12.80 13.75 25.50
N GLU A 239 11.52 13.80 25.90
CA GLU A 239 11.08 13.44 27.25
C GLU A 239 11.52 12.02 27.65
N ARG A 240 11.30 11.03 26.77
CA ARG A 240 11.69 9.63 27.03
C ARG A 240 13.20 9.40 26.98
N LEU A 241 13.97 10.18 26.23
CA LEU A 241 15.44 10.07 26.18
C LEU A 241 16.16 10.76 27.34
N VAL A 242 15.58 11.79 27.96
CA VAL A 242 16.21 12.53 29.08
C VAL A 242 16.76 11.62 30.19
N PRO A 243 16.06 10.58 30.69
CA PRO A 243 16.61 9.65 31.69
C PRO A 243 17.88 8.92 31.23
N LEU A 244 17.92 8.45 29.98
CA LEU A 244 19.07 7.76 29.40
C LEU A 244 20.27 8.72 29.25
N TYR A 245 20.02 9.96 28.82
CA TYR A 245 21.06 10.98 28.68
C TYR A 245 21.58 11.49 30.04
N ARG A 246 20.76 11.50 31.10
CA ARG A 246 21.23 11.73 32.48
C ARG A 246 22.17 10.64 32.96
N LEU A 247 21.90 9.38 32.63
CA LEU A 247 22.80 8.27 32.93
C LEU A 247 24.13 8.41 32.18
N ALA A 248 24.13 8.90 30.94
CA ALA A 248 25.35 9.17 30.18
C ALA A 248 26.18 10.36 30.74
N ALA A 249 25.51 11.43 31.16
CA ALA A 249 26.13 12.64 31.71
C ALA A 249 26.57 12.50 33.19
N ALA A 250 26.17 11.43 33.88
CA ALA A 250 26.51 11.22 35.28
C ALA A 250 28.04 11.07 35.47
N PRO A 251 28.65 11.72 36.48
CA PRO A 251 30.08 11.57 36.76
C PRO A 251 30.43 10.12 37.11
N LEU A 252 31.38 9.52 36.37
CA LEU A 252 31.89 8.19 36.67
C LEU A 252 32.84 8.23 37.88
N ALA A 253 32.66 7.30 38.81
CA ALA A 253 33.32 7.31 40.12
C ALA A 253 34.85 7.12 40.08
N ASP A 254 35.40 6.75 38.92
CA ASP A 254 36.80 6.43 38.65
C ASP A 254 37.50 7.46 37.73
N GLY A 255 36.81 8.52 37.31
CA GLY A 255 37.36 9.55 36.43
C GLY A 255 37.43 9.17 34.95
N ARG A 256 36.77 8.07 34.52
CA ARG A 256 36.55 7.78 33.10
C ARG A 256 35.74 8.88 32.40
N PRO A 257 35.89 9.05 31.07
CA PRO A 257 35.07 9.98 30.30
C PRO A 257 33.58 9.60 30.36
N ALA A 258 32.70 10.60 30.25
CA ALA A 258 31.26 10.41 30.20
C ALA A 258 30.86 9.38 29.12
N LYS A 259 29.75 8.66 29.37
CA LYS A 259 29.29 7.62 28.44
C LYS A 259 28.68 8.26 27.20
N PHE A 260 28.70 7.53 26.11
CA PHE A 260 28.32 8.01 24.79
C PHE A 260 27.01 7.36 24.33
N ILE A 261 26.10 8.18 23.78
CA ILE A 261 24.87 7.71 23.14
C ILE A 261 24.90 8.18 21.69
N ASN A 262 24.68 7.26 20.75
CA ASN A 262 24.48 7.58 19.34
C ASN A 262 23.00 7.42 18.94
N LEU A 263 22.44 8.41 18.24
CA LEU A 263 21.15 8.27 17.58
C LEU A 263 21.34 7.73 16.16
N ASP A 264 20.82 6.52 15.92
CA ASP A 264 20.81 5.86 14.62
C ASP A 264 19.55 6.27 13.81
N MET A 265 19.69 6.30 12.48
CA MET A 265 18.61 6.56 11.51
C MET A 265 18.47 5.36 10.55
N GLU A 266 17.26 5.04 10.10
CA GLU A 266 17.04 4.04 9.05
C GLU A 266 16.39 4.62 7.80
N GLU A 267 15.26 5.30 7.93
CA GLU A 267 14.41 5.74 6.80
C GLU A 267 14.55 7.24 6.51
N TYR A 268 14.25 7.70 5.29
CA TYR A 268 14.32 9.14 4.96
C TYR A 268 13.48 10.02 5.92
N ARG A 269 12.30 9.55 6.33
CA ARG A 269 11.43 10.25 7.29
C ARG A 269 12.05 10.45 8.68
N ASP A 270 13.06 9.67 9.06
CA ASP A 270 13.77 9.79 10.34
C ASP A 270 14.71 11.00 10.39
N LEU A 271 15.17 11.52 9.24
CA LEU A 271 16.25 12.50 9.15
C LEU A 271 15.95 13.79 9.94
N ASP A 272 14.88 14.49 9.58
CA ASP A 272 14.51 15.77 10.20
C ASP A 272 14.15 15.60 11.69
N VAL A 273 13.42 14.54 12.05
CA VAL A 273 12.98 14.32 13.43
C VAL A 273 14.14 13.96 14.34
N THR A 274 15.08 13.12 13.86
CA THR A 274 16.27 12.75 14.63
C THR A 274 17.23 13.93 14.81
N LEU A 275 17.37 14.79 13.80
CA LEU A 275 18.09 16.07 13.91
C LEU A 275 17.47 16.99 14.98
N ALA A 276 16.15 17.17 14.96
CA ALA A 276 15.43 18.02 15.90
C ALA A 276 15.49 17.47 17.33
N VAL A 277 15.31 16.15 17.53
CA VAL A 277 15.48 15.48 18.82
C VAL A 277 16.90 15.67 19.36
N PHE A 278 17.92 15.39 18.54
CA PHE A 278 19.32 15.46 18.97
C PHE A 278 19.72 16.86 19.43
N THR A 279 19.37 17.88 18.65
CA THR A 279 19.70 19.28 18.95
C THR A 279 18.92 19.80 20.16
N THR A 280 17.59 19.59 20.20
CA THR A 280 16.73 19.99 21.33
C THR A 280 17.15 19.34 22.65
N LEU A 281 17.57 18.07 22.61
CA LEU A 281 18.05 17.35 23.78
C LEU A 281 19.37 17.94 24.27
N LEU A 282 20.37 18.10 23.41
CA LEU A 282 21.72 18.57 23.79
C LEU A 282 21.84 20.09 24.03
N ASP A 283 20.80 20.87 23.72
CA ASP A 283 20.66 22.28 24.10
C ASP A 283 20.20 22.50 25.54
N ARG A 284 19.79 21.44 26.26
CA ARG A 284 19.47 21.51 27.69
C ARG A 284 20.74 21.75 28.51
N ASP A 285 20.70 22.68 29.45
CA ASP A 285 21.84 23.03 30.31
C ASP A 285 22.49 21.81 30.99
N GLU A 286 21.67 20.84 31.44
CA GLU A 286 22.12 19.59 32.08
C GLU A 286 22.96 18.69 31.16
N PHE A 287 22.90 18.89 29.85
CA PHE A 287 23.65 18.12 28.84
C PHE A 287 24.65 18.98 28.04
N LEU A 288 24.87 20.25 28.40
CA LEU A 288 25.78 21.14 27.67
C LEU A 288 27.22 20.58 27.58
N GLY A 289 27.67 19.89 28.63
CA GLY A 289 28.98 19.24 28.71
C GLY A 289 29.05 17.80 28.18
N LEU A 290 27.95 17.21 27.69
CA LEU A 290 27.92 15.83 27.21
C LEU A 290 28.35 15.72 25.74
N GLU A 291 29.25 14.80 25.41
CA GLU A 291 29.53 14.40 24.02
C GLU A 291 28.58 13.26 23.62
N ALA A 292 27.88 13.41 22.49
CA ALA A 292 26.95 12.41 21.97
C ALA A 292 26.97 12.41 20.42
N GLY A 293 26.39 11.37 19.84
CA GLY A 293 26.47 11.08 18.40
C GLY A 293 25.14 11.04 17.67
N ILE A 294 25.19 11.28 16.37
CA ILE A 294 24.07 11.15 15.44
C ILE A 294 24.56 10.55 14.10
N VAL A 295 23.78 9.69 13.46
CA VAL A 295 24.06 9.19 12.11
C VAL A 295 23.70 10.23 11.05
N LEU A 296 24.49 10.32 9.98
CA LEU A 296 24.04 10.86 8.68
C LEU A 296 24.35 9.86 7.57
N GLN A 297 23.41 9.71 6.63
CA GLN A 297 23.46 8.72 5.56
C GLN A 297 23.77 9.41 4.21
N ALA A 298 24.98 9.26 3.69
CA ALA A 298 25.45 9.95 2.48
C ALA A 298 24.71 9.55 1.18
N TYR A 299 23.91 8.47 1.21
CA TYR A 299 23.02 8.08 0.11
C TYR A 299 21.86 9.07 -0.12
N LEU A 300 21.64 10.03 0.80
CA LEU A 300 20.66 11.12 0.68
C LEU A 300 21.37 12.41 0.20
N PRO A 301 20.83 13.12 -0.81
CA PRO A 301 21.32 14.46 -1.17
C PRO A 301 21.27 15.45 0.01
N ASP A 302 20.20 15.34 0.82
CA ASP A 302 19.91 16.18 1.99
C ASP A 302 20.97 16.09 3.09
N ALA A 303 21.77 15.01 3.13
CA ALA A 303 22.73 14.73 4.20
C ALA A 303 23.85 15.78 4.29
N ALA A 304 24.30 16.34 3.16
CA ALA A 304 25.28 17.42 3.16
C ALA A 304 24.72 18.70 3.83
N GLY A 305 23.48 19.05 3.51
CA GLY A 305 22.78 20.17 4.15
C GLY A 305 22.48 19.91 5.63
N ALA A 306 22.21 18.67 6.03
CA ALA A 306 22.04 18.28 7.43
C ALA A 306 23.35 18.41 8.22
N LEU A 307 24.48 17.99 7.65
CA LEU A 307 25.82 18.13 8.23
C LEU A 307 26.20 19.61 8.44
N ASP A 308 25.92 20.48 7.46
CA ASP A 308 26.14 21.92 7.61
C ASP A 308 25.29 22.52 8.74
N ARG A 309 24.00 22.18 8.83
CA ARG A 309 23.10 22.63 9.93
C ARG A 309 23.62 22.18 11.29
N LEU A 310 23.99 20.90 11.43
CA LEU A 310 24.59 20.37 12.67
C LEU A 310 25.91 21.06 13.02
N THR A 311 26.76 21.35 12.03
CA THR A 311 28.05 22.01 12.26
C THR A 311 27.87 23.42 12.80
N VAL A 312 26.97 24.22 12.21
CA VAL A 312 26.67 25.59 12.68
C VAL A 312 26.08 25.57 14.09
N TRP A 313 25.13 24.67 14.36
CA TRP A 313 24.56 24.51 15.70
C TRP A 313 25.62 24.06 16.73
N ALA A 314 26.47 23.10 16.38
CA ALA A 314 27.53 22.61 17.26
C ALA A 314 28.57 23.70 17.54
N GLN A 315 28.95 24.52 16.56
CA GLN A 315 29.83 25.68 16.78
C GLN A 315 29.20 26.69 17.75
N ALA A 316 27.89 26.94 17.68
CA ALA A 316 27.18 27.77 18.66
C ALA A 316 27.09 27.12 20.06
N ARG A 317 27.05 25.78 20.14
CA ARG A 317 27.17 25.02 21.40
C ARG A 317 28.57 25.13 22.01
N ARG A 318 29.64 24.99 21.20
CA ARG A 318 31.04 25.22 21.60
C ARG A 318 31.26 26.63 22.12
N ALA A 319 30.74 27.65 21.43
CA ALA A 319 30.83 29.05 21.83
C ALA A 319 30.16 29.36 23.20
N ARG A 320 29.16 28.55 23.60
CA ARG A 320 28.54 28.60 24.95
C ARG A 320 29.30 27.80 26.02
N GLY A 321 30.46 27.23 25.68
CA GLY A 321 31.26 26.38 26.58
C GLY A 321 30.88 24.90 26.57
N GLY A 322 30.05 24.46 25.61
CA GLY A 322 29.64 23.07 25.49
C GLY A 322 30.69 22.12 24.91
N ALA A 323 30.44 20.83 25.07
CA ALA A 323 31.21 19.77 24.43
C ALA A 323 31.05 19.79 22.90
N PRO A 324 31.98 19.15 22.14
CA PRO A 324 31.70 18.79 20.76
C PRO A 324 30.54 17.79 20.67
N VAL A 325 30.09 17.52 19.45
CA VAL A 325 29.26 16.37 19.10
C VAL A 325 29.96 15.52 18.05
N LYS A 326 29.41 14.36 17.73
CA LYS A 326 29.94 13.49 16.69
C LYS A 326 28.89 13.15 15.64
N VAL A 327 29.27 13.19 14.36
CA VAL A 327 28.47 12.67 13.25
C VAL A 327 29.08 11.35 12.79
N ARG A 328 28.32 10.25 12.90
CA ARG A 328 28.65 8.96 12.28
C ARG A 328 28.20 9.00 10.82
N LEU A 329 29.15 9.15 9.91
CA LEU A 329 28.89 9.16 8.47
C LEU A 329 28.85 7.72 7.93
N VAL A 330 27.65 7.27 7.55
CA VAL A 330 27.41 6.00 6.84
C VAL A 330 27.04 6.28 5.39
N LYS A 331 27.07 5.27 4.52
CA LYS A 331 26.47 5.39 3.17
C LYS A 331 24.94 5.36 3.27
N GLY A 332 24.40 4.25 3.75
CA GLY A 332 22.96 4.02 3.92
C GLY A 332 22.69 2.52 3.96
N ALA A 333 21.54 2.12 4.52
CA ALA A 333 21.20 0.71 4.74
C ALA A 333 19.75 0.34 4.37
N ASN A 334 18.95 1.30 3.88
CA ASN A 334 17.52 1.12 3.62
C ASN A 334 17.13 1.28 2.14
N LEU A 335 18.11 1.32 1.23
CA LEU A 335 17.92 1.70 -0.18
C LEU A 335 16.74 0.98 -0.86
N ALA A 336 16.61 -0.33 -0.67
CA ALA A 336 15.57 -1.12 -1.28
C ALA A 336 14.15 -0.71 -0.82
N MET A 337 13.97 -0.33 0.45
CA MET A 337 12.69 0.19 0.96
C MET A 337 12.46 1.65 0.55
N GLU A 338 13.49 2.49 0.41
CA GLU A 338 13.34 3.85 -0.15
C GLU A 338 12.86 3.81 -1.62
N HIS A 339 13.27 2.79 -2.39
CA HIS A 339 12.73 2.53 -3.72
C HIS A 339 11.25 2.09 -3.67
N VAL A 340 10.87 1.20 -2.74
CA VAL A 340 9.46 0.81 -2.54
C VAL A 340 8.61 2.02 -2.19
N ASP A 341 9.03 2.85 -1.23
CA ASP A 341 8.30 4.05 -0.80
C ASP A 341 8.07 5.03 -1.95
N ALA A 342 9.13 5.30 -2.74
CA ALA A 342 9.05 6.16 -3.92
C ALA A 342 8.09 5.62 -4.99
N ILE A 343 8.15 4.32 -5.29
CA ILE A 343 7.29 3.67 -6.30
C ILE A 343 5.83 3.64 -5.85
N LEU A 344 5.56 3.33 -4.58
CA LEU A 344 4.18 3.21 -4.08
C LEU A 344 3.45 4.56 -4.03
N HIS A 345 4.12 5.64 -3.62
CA HIS A 345 3.50 6.96 -3.48
C HIS A 345 3.71 7.91 -4.69
N GLU A 346 4.37 7.43 -5.75
CA GLU A 346 4.82 8.23 -6.91
C GLU A 346 5.67 9.46 -6.53
N TRP A 347 6.45 9.32 -5.45
CA TRP A 347 7.39 10.34 -5.00
C TRP A 347 8.76 10.19 -5.70
N PRO A 348 9.53 11.29 -5.86
CA PRO A 348 10.93 11.20 -6.24
C PRO A 348 11.72 10.32 -5.27
N LEU A 349 12.63 9.49 -5.78
CA LEU A 349 13.53 8.67 -4.96
C LEU A 349 14.31 9.56 -3.98
N ALA A 350 14.21 9.30 -2.69
CA ALA A 350 14.89 10.11 -1.66
C ALA A 350 16.42 9.99 -1.71
N THR A 351 16.93 8.85 -2.17
CA THR A 351 18.35 8.57 -2.31
C THR A 351 18.90 8.98 -3.69
N TRP A 352 20.23 8.93 -3.84
CA TRP A 352 20.87 8.90 -5.16
C TRP A 352 20.40 7.71 -6.00
N GLY A 353 20.41 7.86 -7.33
CA GLY A 353 20.03 6.81 -8.26
C GLY A 353 21.13 5.76 -8.49
N THR A 354 22.39 6.07 -8.16
CA THR A 354 23.53 5.17 -8.37
C THR A 354 24.46 5.09 -7.16
N LYS A 355 25.19 3.98 -7.08
CA LYS A 355 26.29 3.78 -6.12
C LYS A 355 27.37 4.86 -6.27
N ARG A 356 27.78 5.20 -7.51
CA ARG A 356 28.83 6.21 -7.77
C ARG A 356 28.48 7.55 -7.14
N GLU A 357 27.23 8.00 -7.27
CA GLU A 357 26.77 9.25 -6.65
C GLU A 357 26.80 9.18 -5.12
N THR A 358 26.37 8.07 -4.51
CA THR A 358 26.47 7.84 -3.06
C THR A 358 27.92 7.87 -2.56
N ASP A 359 28.82 7.19 -3.27
CA ASP A 359 30.26 7.14 -2.94
C ASP A 359 30.90 8.54 -3.10
N SER A 360 30.54 9.27 -4.16
CA SER A 360 30.99 10.65 -4.39
C SER A 360 30.45 11.61 -3.33
N ALA A 361 29.18 11.49 -2.93
CA ALA A 361 28.57 12.29 -1.87
C ALA A 361 29.24 12.03 -0.51
N TYR A 362 29.55 10.76 -0.19
CA TYR A 362 30.32 10.38 1.01
C TYR A 362 31.68 11.09 1.04
N LEU A 363 32.43 11.07 -0.08
CA LEU A 363 33.70 11.78 -0.20
C LEU A 363 33.55 13.31 -0.10
N ARG A 364 32.55 13.93 -0.74
CA ARG A 364 32.26 15.38 -0.60
C ARG A 364 31.97 15.77 0.86
N MET A 365 31.23 14.94 1.60
CA MET A 365 30.94 15.17 3.01
C MET A 365 32.21 15.09 3.87
N LEU A 366 33.12 14.14 3.58
CA LEU A 366 34.45 14.09 4.23
C LEU A 366 35.32 15.31 3.89
N GLU A 367 35.38 15.71 2.61
CA GLU A 367 36.13 16.90 2.17
C GLU A 367 35.63 18.17 2.86
N THR A 368 34.32 18.26 3.09
CA THR A 368 33.66 19.40 3.73
C THR A 368 33.80 19.36 5.26
N ALA A 369 33.70 18.19 5.89
CA ALA A 369 33.72 18.03 7.34
C ALA A 369 35.12 18.18 7.96
N LEU A 370 36.13 17.58 7.34
CA LEU A 370 37.46 17.41 7.93
C LEU A 370 38.32 18.66 7.77
N VAL A 371 37.89 19.80 8.33
CA VAL A 371 38.67 21.05 8.44
C VAL A 371 38.71 21.53 9.89
N PRO A 372 39.84 22.11 10.38
CA PRO A 372 40.04 22.43 11.78
C PRO A 372 38.88 23.18 12.45
N GLU A 373 38.33 24.17 11.74
CA GLU A 373 37.26 25.08 12.20
C GLU A 373 35.91 24.36 12.41
N ARG A 374 35.69 23.25 11.70
CA ARG A 374 34.50 22.40 11.85
C ARG A 374 34.74 21.28 12.85
N THR A 375 35.93 20.69 12.85
CA THR A 375 36.28 19.55 13.70
C THR A 375 36.41 19.86 15.19
N ASP A 376 36.59 21.13 15.60
CA ASP A 376 36.44 21.52 17.02
C ASP A 376 35.02 21.28 17.55
N ALA A 377 34.01 21.42 16.69
CA ALA A 377 32.61 21.31 17.04
C ALA A 377 32.00 19.94 16.70
N VAL A 378 32.40 19.35 15.57
CA VAL A 378 31.85 18.10 15.05
C VAL A 378 32.98 17.12 14.73
N ARG A 379 33.09 16.07 15.56
CA ARG A 379 33.93 14.90 15.30
C ARG A 379 33.25 13.99 14.27
N ILE A 380 34.02 13.26 13.47
CA ILE A 380 33.51 12.42 12.38
C ILE A 380 33.81 10.95 12.65
N GLY A 381 32.75 10.14 12.78
CA GLY A 381 32.82 8.69 12.74
C GLY A 381 32.75 8.21 11.30
N VAL A 382 33.87 7.78 10.71
CA VAL A 382 33.92 7.26 9.34
C VAL A 382 33.52 5.79 9.39
N ALA A 383 32.24 5.52 9.12
CA ALA A 383 31.64 4.21 9.32
C ALA A 383 31.49 3.43 8.01
N GLY A 384 32.19 2.31 7.89
CA GLY A 384 32.10 1.43 6.72
C GLY A 384 33.23 0.41 6.60
N HIS A 385 33.21 -0.35 5.50
CA HIS A 385 34.24 -1.37 5.18
C HIS A 385 35.05 -1.05 3.91
N ASN A 386 34.69 -0.02 3.14
CA ASN A 386 35.44 0.35 1.94
C ASN A 386 36.79 0.98 2.33
N LEU A 387 37.87 0.24 2.08
CA LEU A 387 39.21 0.66 2.43
C LEU A 387 39.64 1.96 1.74
N PHE A 388 39.14 2.24 0.53
CA PHE A 388 39.45 3.50 -0.15
C PHE A 388 38.83 4.72 0.56
N ASP A 389 37.60 4.59 1.08
CA ASP A 389 36.95 5.68 1.82
C ASP A 389 37.64 5.90 3.17
N LEU A 390 37.97 4.81 3.89
CA LEU A 390 38.70 4.86 5.17
C LEU A 390 40.10 5.48 4.98
N ALA A 391 40.85 5.06 3.95
CA ALA A 391 42.18 5.59 3.65
C ALA A 391 42.11 7.07 3.25
N THR A 392 41.12 7.45 2.43
CA THR A 392 40.92 8.84 2.01
C THR A 392 40.62 9.75 3.19
N ALA A 393 39.72 9.34 4.08
CA ALA A 393 39.40 10.10 5.29
C ALA A 393 40.63 10.26 6.20
N TRP A 394 41.40 9.19 6.41
CA TRP A 394 42.59 9.21 7.27
C TRP A 394 43.71 10.07 6.70
N VAL A 395 44.04 9.92 5.41
CA VAL A 395 45.07 10.74 4.73
C VAL A 395 44.66 12.21 4.70
N LEU A 396 43.39 12.51 4.44
CA LEU A 396 42.88 13.88 4.47
C LEU A 396 42.99 14.49 5.88
N ALA A 397 42.62 13.73 6.92
CA ALA A 397 42.74 14.15 8.31
C ALA A 397 44.20 14.40 8.72
N GLN A 398 45.13 13.54 8.30
CA GLN A 398 46.57 13.72 8.51
C GLN A 398 47.08 15.00 7.84
N ARG A 399 46.80 15.18 6.54
CA ARG A 399 47.25 16.35 5.78
C ARG A 399 46.64 17.67 6.25
N ARG A 400 45.49 17.64 6.92
CA ARG A 400 44.82 18.82 7.52
C ARG A 400 45.02 18.96 9.03
N GLY A 401 45.73 18.03 9.68
CA GLY A 401 46.04 18.09 11.12
C GLY A 401 44.86 17.86 12.06
N VAL A 402 43.86 17.06 11.65
CA VAL A 402 42.59 16.85 12.38
C VAL A 402 42.31 15.38 12.74
N THR A 403 43.35 14.55 12.85
CA THR A 403 43.23 13.11 13.14
C THR A 403 42.49 12.80 14.45
N ASP A 404 42.64 13.63 15.48
CA ASP A 404 41.99 13.42 16.79
C ASP A 404 40.46 13.58 16.75
N ALA A 405 39.95 14.24 15.71
CA ALA A 405 38.53 14.41 15.44
C ALA A 405 37.92 13.29 14.59
N VAL A 406 38.71 12.29 14.18
CA VAL A 406 38.27 11.17 13.34
C VAL A 406 38.31 9.86 14.11
N ASP A 407 37.15 9.21 14.25
CA ASP A 407 37.06 7.81 14.68
C ASP A 407 36.74 6.94 13.45
N VAL A 408 37.38 5.78 13.29
CA VAL A 408 36.98 4.79 12.28
C VAL A 408 36.06 3.75 12.89
N GLU A 409 34.91 3.52 12.25
CA GLU A 409 33.88 2.59 12.73
C GLU A 409 33.63 1.45 11.75
N MET A 410 33.58 0.20 12.24
CA MET A 410 33.42 -1.00 11.43
C MET A 410 32.44 -1.99 12.08
N LEU A 411 31.83 -2.88 11.29
CA LEU A 411 30.97 -3.94 11.82
C LEU A 411 31.81 -5.06 12.43
N LEU A 412 31.35 -5.60 13.56
CA LEU A 412 31.91 -6.81 14.16
C LEU A 412 31.85 -8.00 13.18
N GLY A 413 32.97 -8.72 13.05
CA GLY A 413 33.06 -10.02 12.37
C GLY A 413 33.07 -10.03 10.84
N MET A 414 32.77 -8.92 10.15
CA MET A 414 32.64 -8.92 8.68
C MET A 414 33.96 -8.81 7.90
N ALA A 415 35.05 -8.30 8.49
CA ALA A 415 36.36 -8.18 7.83
C ALA A 415 37.52 -8.03 8.84
N SER A 416 37.60 -8.93 9.82
CA SER A 416 38.51 -8.80 10.98
C SER A 416 39.99 -8.57 10.62
N THR A 417 40.51 -9.25 9.60
CA THR A 417 41.91 -9.08 9.14
C THR A 417 42.20 -7.70 8.56
N HIS A 418 41.22 -7.07 7.89
CA HIS A 418 41.34 -5.70 7.42
C HIS A 418 41.17 -4.69 8.56
N ALA A 419 40.27 -4.96 9.50
CA ALA A 419 40.12 -4.14 10.71
C ALA A 419 41.42 -4.08 11.53
N ASP A 420 42.10 -5.22 11.74
CA ASP A 420 43.39 -5.25 12.45
C ASP A 420 44.47 -4.41 11.73
N ALA A 421 44.52 -4.45 10.39
CA ALA A 421 45.45 -3.66 9.58
C ALA A 421 45.13 -2.15 9.63
N VAL A 422 43.86 -1.77 9.51
CA VAL A 422 43.42 -0.37 9.64
C VAL A 422 43.73 0.15 11.05
N ARG A 423 43.42 -0.62 12.11
CA ARG A 423 43.71 -0.26 13.51
C ARG A 423 45.18 0.07 13.75
N ALA A 424 46.11 -0.60 13.06
CA ALA A 424 47.54 -0.36 13.22
C ALA A 424 47.97 1.06 12.78
N ASP A 425 47.32 1.63 11.76
CA ASP A 425 47.58 3.01 11.29
C ASP A 425 46.68 4.06 11.97
N VAL A 426 45.42 3.73 12.27
CA VAL A 426 44.45 4.70 12.88
C VAL A 426 44.46 4.70 14.40
N GLY A 427 45.14 3.75 15.03
CA GLY A 427 45.32 3.60 16.48
C GLY A 427 44.09 3.12 17.25
N ARG A 428 42.87 3.55 16.88
CA ARG A 428 41.62 3.18 17.56
C ARG A 428 40.50 2.85 16.57
N LEU A 429 39.83 1.72 16.80
CA LEU A 429 38.58 1.36 16.13
C LEU A 429 37.40 1.38 17.10
N LEU A 430 36.22 1.71 16.58
CA LEU A 430 34.94 1.52 17.25
C LEU A 430 34.15 0.43 16.50
N LEU A 431 33.91 -0.72 17.14
CA LEU A 431 33.19 -1.83 16.52
C LEU A 431 31.70 -1.76 16.86
N TYR A 432 30.85 -1.70 15.84
CA TYR A 432 29.40 -1.87 15.97
C TYR A 432 29.12 -3.31 16.41
N THR A 433 28.55 -3.45 17.60
CA THR A 433 28.45 -4.69 18.38
C THR A 433 26.99 -4.94 18.72
N PRO A 434 26.24 -5.68 17.87
CA PRO A 434 24.85 -5.99 18.15
C PRO A 434 24.72 -7.04 19.25
N VAL A 435 23.85 -6.77 20.22
CA VAL A 435 23.50 -7.67 21.32
C VAL A 435 22.02 -8.03 21.25
N VAL A 436 21.64 -9.25 21.65
CA VAL A 436 20.24 -9.69 21.71
C VAL A 436 20.00 -10.62 22.90
N ALA A 437 18.80 -10.59 23.48
CA ALA A 437 18.39 -11.58 24.46
C ALA A 437 18.32 -13.00 23.84
N PRO A 438 18.69 -14.07 24.56
CA PRO A 438 18.64 -15.45 24.05
C PRO A 438 17.27 -15.89 23.49
N GLU A 439 16.20 -15.34 24.06
CA GLU A 439 14.79 -15.57 23.77
C GLU A 439 14.35 -14.83 22.50
N GLU A 440 14.89 -13.63 22.25
CA GLU A 440 14.60 -12.77 21.09
C GLU A 440 15.64 -12.92 19.96
N PHE A 441 16.51 -13.93 20.03
CA PHE A 441 17.55 -14.16 19.02
C PHE A 441 16.97 -14.29 17.60
N ASP A 442 15.75 -14.83 17.48
CA ASP A 442 15.05 -15.01 16.21
C ASP A 442 14.66 -13.64 15.58
N SER A 443 14.63 -12.55 16.36
CA SER A 443 14.50 -11.16 15.88
C SER A 443 15.83 -10.59 15.36
N ALA A 444 16.96 -10.99 15.95
CA ALA A 444 18.30 -10.63 15.43
C ALA A 444 18.62 -11.29 14.08
N ILE A 445 17.91 -12.36 13.72
CA ILE A 445 18.01 -13.00 12.41
C ILE A 445 17.61 -12.05 11.27
N ALA A 446 16.62 -11.16 11.46
CA ALA A 446 16.24 -10.16 10.45
C ALA A 446 17.30 -9.06 10.26
N TYR A 447 18.02 -8.70 11.33
CA TYR A 447 19.22 -7.86 11.23
C TYR A 447 20.34 -8.58 10.48
N LEU A 448 20.59 -9.85 10.80
CA LEU A 448 21.59 -10.68 10.13
C LEU A 448 21.28 -10.83 8.63
N ALA A 449 20.02 -11.11 8.26
CA ALA A 449 19.58 -11.18 6.85
C ALA A 449 19.99 -9.92 6.07
N ARG A 450 19.66 -8.72 6.58
CA ARG A 450 20.05 -7.46 5.96
C ARG A 450 21.57 -7.28 5.83
N ARG A 451 22.35 -7.65 6.85
CA ARG A 451 23.83 -7.63 6.79
C ARG A 451 24.40 -8.62 5.76
N LEU A 452 23.75 -9.77 5.57
CA LEU A 452 24.11 -10.77 4.56
C LEU A 452 23.79 -10.25 3.16
N GLN A 453 22.57 -9.74 2.94
CA GLN A 453 22.12 -9.14 1.68
C GLN A 453 23.03 -7.97 1.24
N GLU A 454 23.33 -7.05 2.17
CA GLU A 454 24.31 -5.97 1.92
C GLU A 454 25.63 -6.55 1.39
N SER A 455 26.12 -7.63 1.99
CA SER A 455 27.42 -8.24 1.64
C SER A 455 27.41 -9.06 0.36
N ALA A 456 26.22 -9.42 -0.15
CA ALA A 456 26.04 -10.22 -1.36
C ALA A 456 25.98 -9.38 -2.64
N SER A 457 25.52 -8.13 -2.56
CA SER A 457 25.40 -7.26 -3.73
C SER A 457 26.78 -7.10 -4.44
N PRO A 458 26.88 -7.35 -5.76
CA PRO A 458 28.12 -7.13 -6.53
C PRO A 458 28.60 -5.67 -6.54
N GLU A 459 27.71 -4.74 -6.21
CA GLU A 459 27.98 -3.32 -6.02
C GLU A 459 28.49 -2.99 -4.59
N ASN A 460 28.34 -3.86 -3.60
CA ASN A 460 28.93 -3.63 -2.28
C ASN A 460 30.40 -4.08 -2.25
N PHE A 461 31.25 -3.25 -1.62
CA PHE A 461 32.67 -3.52 -1.39
C PHE A 461 32.90 -4.83 -0.63
N ILE A 462 32.02 -5.18 0.32
CA ILE A 462 32.18 -6.38 1.16
C ILE A 462 32.18 -7.68 0.33
N SER A 463 31.44 -7.74 -0.78
CA SER A 463 31.37 -8.93 -1.66
C SER A 463 32.77 -9.35 -2.19
N GLY A 464 33.58 -8.36 -2.58
CA GLY A 464 34.96 -8.53 -3.04
C GLY A 464 36.02 -8.45 -1.94
N ALA A 465 35.68 -7.92 -0.74
CA ALA A 465 36.66 -7.58 0.29
C ALA A 465 37.54 -8.75 0.78
N PHE A 466 37.10 -10.00 0.69
CA PHE A 466 37.90 -11.17 1.07
C PHE A 466 38.85 -11.70 -0.01
N ASP A 467 38.72 -11.21 -1.25
CA ASP A 467 39.57 -11.59 -2.38
C ASP A 467 40.45 -10.43 -2.87
N ILE A 468 40.21 -9.20 -2.42
CA ILE A 468 40.92 -8.00 -2.87
C ILE A 468 42.43 -8.00 -2.56
N ASP A 469 42.88 -8.84 -1.61
CA ASP A 469 44.29 -9.13 -1.31
C ASP A 469 44.92 -10.20 -2.23
N ARG A 470 44.10 -10.94 -2.98
CA ARG A 470 44.48 -12.16 -3.74
C ARG A 470 44.21 -12.08 -5.24
N ASP A 471 43.18 -11.34 -5.64
CA ASP A 471 42.74 -11.15 -7.02
C ASP A 471 42.91 -9.68 -7.42
N ALA A 472 43.84 -9.43 -8.33
CA ALA A 472 44.11 -8.10 -8.85
C ALA A 472 42.90 -7.48 -9.57
N SER A 473 42.02 -8.28 -10.18
CA SER A 473 40.84 -7.77 -10.89
C SER A 473 39.81 -7.17 -9.93
N VAL A 474 39.69 -7.72 -8.72
CA VAL A 474 38.83 -7.16 -7.66
C VAL A 474 39.40 -5.85 -7.15
N PHE A 475 40.72 -5.77 -6.93
CA PHE A 475 41.38 -4.50 -6.58
C PHE A 475 41.18 -3.45 -7.67
N ASP A 476 41.47 -3.76 -8.93
CA ASP A 476 41.38 -2.81 -10.04
C ASP A 476 39.94 -2.31 -10.26
N ARG A 477 38.93 -3.17 -10.02
CA ARG A 477 37.51 -2.78 -10.05
C ARG A 477 37.14 -1.78 -8.95
N GLU A 478 37.46 -2.08 -7.70
CA GLU A 478 37.13 -1.16 -6.58
C GLU A 478 37.96 0.13 -6.65
N HIS A 479 39.22 0.05 -7.08
CA HIS A 479 40.06 1.20 -7.37
C HIS A 479 39.46 2.07 -8.48
N GLY A 480 38.97 1.47 -9.57
CA GLY A 480 38.28 2.18 -10.65
C GLY A 480 36.98 2.86 -10.18
N ARG A 481 36.16 2.17 -9.36
CA ARG A 481 34.95 2.75 -8.73
C ARG A 481 35.30 3.95 -7.84
N TYR A 482 36.37 3.86 -7.05
CA TYR A 482 36.88 4.96 -6.22
C TYR A 482 37.34 6.15 -7.07
N LEU A 483 38.20 5.94 -8.07
CA LEU A 483 38.68 7.02 -8.95
C LEU A 483 37.54 7.71 -9.70
N ALA A 484 36.53 6.95 -10.17
CA ALA A 484 35.34 7.50 -10.81
C ALA A 484 34.48 8.37 -9.86
N SER A 485 34.55 8.10 -8.55
CA SER A 485 33.86 8.89 -7.52
C SER A 485 34.65 10.15 -7.12
N VAL A 486 35.99 10.06 -7.08
CA VAL A 486 36.88 11.23 -6.91
C VAL A 486 36.74 12.19 -8.10
N ALA A 487 36.72 11.68 -9.33
CA ALA A 487 36.54 12.50 -10.53
C ALA A 487 35.19 13.23 -10.57
N ALA A 488 34.17 12.70 -9.87
CA ALA A 488 32.84 13.28 -9.78
C ALA A 488 32.69 14.34 -8.68
N LEU A 489 33.70 14.60 -7.85
CA LEU A 489 33.58 15.51 -6.69
C LEU A 489 33.05 16.90 -7.03
N ASP A 490 33.41 17.43 -8.20
CA ASP A 490 33.00 18.76 -8.68
C ASP A 490 31.72 18.75 -9.55
N GLU A 491 31.06 17.60 -9.74
CA GLU A 491 29.73 17.52 -10.40
C GLU A 491 28.65 18.24 -9.56
N PRO A 492 27.67 18.94 -10.18
CA PRO A 492 26.58 19.63 -9.46
C PRO A 492 25.76 18.71 -8.56
N VAL A 493 25.29 19.25 -7.43
CA VAL A 493 24.60 18.48 -6.38
C VAL A 493 23.21 19.08 -6.12
N PRO A 494 22.10 18.35 -6.29
CA PRO A 494 20.79 18.80 -5.81
C PRO A 494 20.77 18.87 -4.28
N ALA A 495 20.03 19.83 -3.72
CA ALA A 495 19.91 19.99 -2.27
C ALA A 495 18.99 18.92 -1.61
N THR A 496 18.03 18.41 -2.38
CA THR A 496 17.10 17.33 -2.03
C THR A 496 16.45 16.79 -3.31
N HIS A 497 15.95 15.56 -3.29
CA HIS A 497 15.04 15.04 -4.33
C HIS A 497 13.56 15.25 -3.98
N ARG A 498 13.19 15.28 -2.69
CA ARG A 498 11.81 15.46 -2.23
C ARG A 498 11.43 16.95 -2.26
N THR A 499 10.97 17.40 -3.42
CA THR A 499 10.78 18.83 -3.77
C THR A 499 9.34 19.33 -3.71
N GLN A 500 8.38 18.48 -3.31
CA GLN A 500 6.95 18.83 -3.22
C GLN A 500 6.70 19.94 -2.18
N ASP A 501 5.93 20.98 -2.53
CA ASP A 501 5.57 22.07 -1.61
C ASP A 501 4.10 22.44 -1.81
N ARG A 502 3.20 21.80 -1.03
CA ARG A 502 1.73 22.00 -1.10
C ARG A 502 1.25 23.42 -0.74
N ARG A 503 2.15 24.32 -0.35
CA ARG A 503 1.83 25.75 -0.10
C ARG A 503 1.97 26.61 -1.35
N ARG A 504 2.60 26.10 -2.41
CA ARG A 504 2.71 26.80 -3.69
C ARG A 504 1.43 26.56 -4.49
N PRO A 505 0.96 27.55 -5.27
CA PRO A 505 -0.08 27.31 -6.26
C PRO A 505 0.32 26.17 -7.20
N LEU A 506 -0.67 25.38 -7.62
CA LEU A 506 -0.51 24.46 -8.73
C LEU A 506 -0.18 25.26 -10.01
N GLY A 507 0.44 24.60 -11.00
CA GLY A 507 0.75 25.23 -12.29
C GLY A 507 -0.50 25.51 -13.13
N GLU A 508 -0.33 25.66 -14.44
CA GLU A 508 -1.46 25.58 -15.37
C GLU A 508 -1.91 24.11 -15.52
N ALA A 509 -3.15 23.88 -15.95
CA ALA A 509 -3.64 22.52 -16.19
C ALA A 509 -2.97 21.90 -17.43
N GLU A 510 -2.39 20.71 -17.27
CA GLU A 510 -1.75 19.97 -18.36
C GLU A 510 -2.71 18.91 -18.94
N HIS A 511 -2.77 18.82 -20.27
CA HIS A 511 -3.45 17.71 -20.95
C HIS A 511 -2.67 16.42 -20.74
N ARG A 512 -3.34 15.33 -20.34
CA ARG A 512 -2.72 14.05 -20.04
C ARG A 512 -2.87 13.03 -21.17
N ASP A 513 -1.77 12.45 -21.62
CA ASP A 513 -1.72 11.31 -22.56
C ASP A 513 -2.02 9.97 -21.85
N GLY A 514 -3.13 9.92 -21.11
CA GLY A 514 -3.61 8.75 -20.37
C GLY A 514 -3.59 8.88 -18.84
N PHE A 515 -4.07 7.85 -18.15
CA PHE A 515 -4.16 7.82 -16.69
C PHE A 515 -2.81 7.55 -16.00
N ARG A 516 -2.54 8.29 -14.93
CA ARG A 516 -1.48 8.06 -13.93
C ARG A 516 -2.00 8.55 -12.59
N ASN A 517 -1.64 7.87 -11.49
CA ASN A 517 -2.09 8.27 -10.16
C ASN A 517 -1.49 9.64 -9.78
N ALA A 518 -2.22 10.42 -8.99
CA ALA A 518 -1.65 11.60 -8.33
C ALA A 518 -0.83 11.17 -7.10
N PRO A 519 0.32 11.81 -6.82
CA PRO A 519 1.06 11.55 -5.59
C PRO A 519 0.36 12.18 -4.38
N ASP A 520 0.35 11.48 -3.25
CA ASP A 520 -0.09 12.01 -1.95
C ASP A 520 0.82 13.15 -1.45
N ALA A 521 0.40 13.88 -0.42
CA ALA A 521 1.25 14.86 0.24
C ALA A 521 2.37 14.16 1.03
N ASP A 522 3.63 14.42 0.67
CA ASP A 522 4.79 13.82 1.32
C ASP A 522 5.02 14.46 2.72
N PRO A 523 4.81 13.74 3.83
CA PRO A 523 5.00 14.31 5.17
C PRO A 523 6.48 14.43 5.57
N ALA A 524 7.41 13.77 4.86
CA ALA A 524 8.85 13.94 5.10
C ALA A 524 9.33 15.35 4.69
N VAL A 525 8.58 16.09 3.86
CA VAL A 525 8.90 17.47 3.51
C VAL A 525 8.31 18.47 4.50
N ALA A 526 9.17 19.29 5.12
CA ALA A 526 8.77 20.30 6.10
C ALA A 526 7.73 21.33 5.59
N ALA A 527 7.75 21.63 4.30
CA ALA A 527 6.77 22.51 3.64
C ALA A 527 5.34 21.94 3.71
N ASN A 528 5.20 20.63 3.49
CA ASN A 528 3.93 19.93 3.54
C ASN A 528 3.43 19.77 4.98
N ARG A 529 4.33 19.50 5.94
CA ARG A 529 3.98 19.52 7.37
C ARG A 529 3.43 20.88 7.81
N ALA A 530 4.05 21.98 7.37
CA ALA A 530 3.56 23.33 7.65
C ALA A 530 2.17 23.59 7.04
N TRP A 531 1.95 23.20 5.78
CA TRP A 531 0.65 23.24 5.10
C TRP A 531 -0.43 22.45 5.85
N ALA A 532 -0.13 21.22 6.25
CA ALA A 532 -1.04 20.36 7.00
C ALA A 532 -1.46 21.01 8.33
N LEU A 533 -0.50 21.54 9.09
CA LEU A 533 -0.79 22.26 10.34
C LEU A 533 -1.65 23.52 10.11
N ASP A 534 -1.46 24.23 9.00
CA ASP A 534 -2.30 25.37 8.63
C ASP A 534 -3.73 24.97 8.24
N VAL A 535 -3.94 23.76 7.71
CA VAL A 535 -5.27 23.16 7.51
C VAL A 535 -5.90 22.82 8.86
N LEU A 536 -5.21 22.05 9.71
CA LEU A 536 -5.74 21.59 11.00
C LEU A 536 -6.11 22.75 11.94
N ARG A 537 -5.37 23.86 11.92
CA ARG A 537 -5.72 25.08 12.68
C ARG A 537 -7.08 25.69 12.31
N ARG A 538 -7.62 25.40 11.13
CA ARG A 538 -8.91 25.93 10.63
C ARG A 538 -10.08 24.97 10.93
N VAL A 539 -9.81 23.67 11.00
CA VAL A 539 -10.78 22.58 11.21
C VAL A 539 -11.84 22.90 12.30
N PRO A 540 -11.49 23.28 13.56
CA PRO A 540 -12.49 23.50 14.62
C PRO A 540 -13.46 24.68 14.38
N ARG A 541 -13.19 25.51 13.36
CA ARG A 541 -14.01 26.68 13.00
C ARG A 541 -14.50 26.65 11.56
N SER A 542 -14.26 25.56 10.82
CA SER A 542 -14.58 25.49 9.40
C SER A 542 -16.07 25.67 9.14
N GLN A 543 -16.40 26.50 8.16
CA GLN A 543 -17.75 26.73 7.64
C GLN A 543 -17.83 26.51 6.12
N LEU A 544 -16.82 25.84 5.55
CA LEU A 544 -16.82 25.40 4.15
C LEU A 544 -18.06 24.54 3.86
N GLY A 545 -18.58 24.61 2.63
CA GLY A 545 -19.82 23.95 2.21
C GLY A 545 -21.13 24.47 2.85
N ALA A 546 -21.11 25.04 4.06
CA ALA A 546 -22.31 25.36 4.84
C ALA A 546 -23.25 26.37 4.16
N ARG A 547 -22.70 27.35 3.43
CA ARG A 547 -23.49 28.30 2.62
C ARG A 547 -24.15 27.61 1.42
N THR A 548 -23.44 26.66 0.82
CA THR A 548 -23.81 26.01 -0.44
C THR A 548 -24.88 24.96 -0.20
N ILE A 549 -24.72 24.08 0.80
CA ILE A 549 -25.78 23.13 1.18
C ILE A 549 -27.09 23.83 1.54
N ARG A 550 -27.04 24.93 2.32
CA ARG A 550 -28.24 25.71 2.68
C ARG A 550 -28.97 26.29 1.47
N ARG A 551 -28.28 26.54 0.35
CA ARG A 551 -28.87 26.97 -0.93
C ARG A 551 -29.41 25.80 -1.76
N ALA A 552 -28.90 24.59 -1.54
CA ALA A 552 -29.35 23.36 -2.18
C ALA A 552 -30.61 22.73 -1.54
N ARG A 553 -31.11 23.28 -0.43
CA ARG A 553 -32.32 22.77 0.24
C ARG A 553 -33.54 22.84 -0.65
N VAL A 554 -34.14 21.67 -0.90
CA VAL A 554 -35.40 21.52 -1.63
C VAL A 554 -36.53 21.48 -0.63
N VAL A 555 -37.47 22.43 -0.74
CA VAL A 555 -38.53 22.63 0.26
C VAL A 555 -39.89 22.06 -0.14
N ASP A 556 -40.07 21.68 -1.41
CA ASP A 556 -41.31 21.15 -1.94
C ASP A 556 -41.11 20.29 -3.20
N ARG A 557 -42.10 19.45 -3.52
CA ARG A 557 -42.11 18.59 -4.72
C ARG A 557 -41.99 19.39 -6.03
N SER A 558 -42.60 20.57 -6.13
CA SER A 558 -42.54 21.37 -7.36
C SER A 558 -41.12 21.90 -7.63
N MET A 559 -40.32 22.12 -6.59
CA MET A 559 -38.89 22.42 -6.73
C MET A 559 -38.09 21.19 -7.15
N LEU A 560 -38.38 20.02 -6.59
CA LEU A 560 -37.76 18.75 -6.98
C LEU A 560 -38.00 18.43 -8.47
N GLU A 561 -39.25 18.50 -8.92
CA GLU A 561 -39.66 18.34 -10.33
C GLU A 561 -38.89 19.28 -11.27
N ARG A 562 -38.76 20.56 -10.90
CA ARG A 562 -37.97 21.54 -11.67
C ARG A 562 -36.47 21.25 -11.68
N ILE A 563 -35.92 20.62 -10.63
CA ILE A 563 -34.52 20.20 -10.59
C ILE A 563 -34.35 19.02 -11.56
N VAL A 564 -35.11 17.95 -11.34
CA VAL A 564 -35.08 16.71 -12.13
C VAL A 564 -35.27 16.97 -13.63
N ALA A 565 -36.30 17.73 -14.03
CA ALA A 565 -36.58 18.00 -15.43
C ALA A 565 -35.48 18.82 -16.12
N ARG A 566 -34.88 19.81 -15.43
CA ARG A 566 -33.78 20.62 -15.97
C ARG A 566 -32.50 19.80 -16.11
N THR A 567 -32.15 19.01 -15.08
CA THR A 567 -30.94 18.18 -15.11
C THR A 567 -31.02 17.09 -16.17
N ALA A 568 -32.17 16.41 -16.29
CA ALA A 568 -32.39 15.42 -17.35
C ALA A 568 -32.26 16.03 -18.76
N GLN A 569 -32.78 17.25 -18.96
CA GLN A 569 -32.65 17.95 -20.25
C GLN A 569 -31.21 18.43 -20.52
N ALA A 570 -30.44 18.81 -19.49
CA ALA A 570 -29.02 19.10 -19.62
C ALA A 570 -28.22 17.83 -19.97
N GLY A 571 -28.51 16.70 -19.33
CA GLY A 571 -27.92 15.39 -19.63
C GLY A 571 -28.17 14.94 -21.07
N VAL A 572 -29.38 15.13 -21.60
CA VAL A 572 -29.67 14.88 -23.03
C VAL A 572 -28.77 15.69 -23.97
N ASN A 573 -28.38 16.91 -23.60
CA ASN A 573 -27.47 17.74 -24.41
C ASN A 573 -26.00 17.36 -24.19
N TRP A 574 -25.64 16.93 -22.97
CA TRP A 574 -24.29 16.50 -22.60
C TRP A 574 -23.91 15.15 -23.21
N GLY A 575 -24.80 14.16 -23.17
CA GLY A 575 -24.62 12.86 -23.82
C GLY A 575 -24.56 12.91 -25.36
N ARG A 576 -24.77 14.09 -25.98
CA ARG A 576 -24.54 14.35 -27.40
C ARG A 576 -23.17 14.95 -27.72
N GLN A 577 -22.42 15.41 -26.72
CA GLN A 577 -21.04 15.88 -26.93
C GLN A 577 -20.13 14.68 -27.21
N ASP A 578 -18.99 14.90 -27.87
CA ASP A 578 -18.04 13.82 -28.09
C ASP A 578 -17.47 13.35 -26.75
N PRO A 579 -17.26 12.04 -26.51
CA PRO A 579 -16.66 11.58 -25.26
C PRO A 579 -15.26 12.14 -24.99
N HIS A 580 -14.52 12.58 -26.01
CA HIS A 580 -13.24 13.29 -25.84
C HIS A 580 -13.43 14.70 -25.24
N ASP A 581 -14.43 15.46 -25.70
CA ASP A 581 -14.78 16.77 -25.11
C ASP A 581 -15.16 16.61 -23.62
N ARG A 582 -15.85 15.49 -23.29
CA ARG A 582 -16.16 15.15 -21.90
C ARG A 582 -14.92 14.80 -21.09
N ALA A 583 -13.94 14.12 -21.70
CA ALA A 583 -12.67 13.78 -21.07
C ALA A 583 -11.83 15.02 -20.74
N GLU A 584 -11.78 16.02 -21.62
CA GLU A 584 -11.06 17.28 -21.35
C GLU A 584 -11.59 18.00 -20.11
N LEU A 585 -12.92 18.10 -19.94
CA LEU A 585 -13.52 18.66 -18.73
C LEU A 585 -13.16 17.85 -17.47
N LEU A 586 -13.10 16.53 -17.58
CA LEU A 586 -12.75 15.64 -16.46
C LEU A 586 -11.27 15.79 -16.05
N ASP A 587 -10.35 16.01 -17.00
CA ASP A 587 -8.95 16.33 -16.67
C ASP A 587 -8.81 17.71 -16.00
N LEU A 588 -9.58 18.72 -16.43
CA LEU A 588 -9.64 20.03 -15.77
C LEU A 588 -10.21 19.94 -14.34
N ILE A 589 -11.20 19.08 -14.11
CA ILE A 589 -11.72 18.81 -12.77
C ILE A 589 -10.64 18.20 -11.86
N GLY A 590 -9.82 17.27 -12.35
CA GLY A 590 -8.71 16.71 -11.58
C GLY A 590 -7.72 17.79 -11.10
N HIS A 591 -7.46 18.79 -11.95
CA HIS A 591 -6.62 19.94 -11.61
C HIS A 591 -7.24 20.86 -10.52
N GLU A 592 -8.54 21.15 -10.60
CA GLU A 592 -9.21 21.97 -9.58
C GLU A 592 -9.37 21.22 -8.24
N LEU A 593 -9.65 19.90 -8.26
CA LEU A 593 -9.64 19.05 -7.06
C LEU A 593 -8.29 19.11 -6.33
N GLU A 594 -7.18 19.02 -7.09
CA GLU A 594 -5.82 19.12 -6.54
C GLU A 594 -5.53 20.53 -6.00
N THR A 595 -5.94 21.58 -6.73
CA THR A 595 -5.84 22.98 -6.28
C THR A 595 -6.61 23.24 -4.98
N ARG A 596 -7.71 22.52 -4.76
CA ARG A 596 -8.61 22.68 -3.61
C ARG A 596 -8.42 21.61 -2.52
N ARG A 597 -7.37 20.78 -2.63
CA ARG A 597 -6.99 19.73 -1.66
C ARG A 597 -7.04 20.20 -0.20
N ALA A 598 -6.51 21.39 0.08
CA ALA A 598 -6.50 21.96 1.42
C ALA A 598 -7.89 22.26 2.01
N ASP A 599 -8.84 22.73 1.17
CA ASP A 599 -10.22 23.02 1.57
C ASP A 599 -11.01 21.71 1.76
N LEU A 600 -10.77 20.72 0.89
CA LEU A 600 -11.40 19.40 0.95
C LEU A 600 -10.99 18.65 2.22
N ILE A 601 -9.69 18.64 2.57
CA ILE A 601 -9.21 18.07 3.84
C ILE A 601 -9.81 18.80 5.04
N GLU A 602 -9.88 20.15 5.00
CA GLU A 602 -10.44 20.94 6.09
C GLU A 602 -11.91 20.57 6.37
N VAL A 603 -12.76 20.49 5.33
CA VAL A 603 -14.19 20.19 5.52
C VAL A 603 -14.40 18.75 5.98
N MET A 604 -13.63 17.78 5.45
CA MET A 604 -13.72 16.38 5.85
C MET A 604 -13.34 16.20 7.33
N ALA A 605 -12.20 16.73 7.75
CA ALA A 605 -11.78 16.70 9.15
C ALA A 605 -12.79 17.39 10.07
N ALA A 606 -13.34 18.55 9.66
CA ALA A 606 -14.29 19.33 10.45
C ALA A 606 -15.73 18.78 10.47
N GLU A 607 -16.08 17.84 9.60
CA GLU A 607 -17.42 17.28 9.48
C GLU A 607 -17.48 15.82 9.90
N THR A 608 -16.68 14.97 9.26
CA THR A 608 -16.71 13.51 9.45
C THR A 608 -15.65 13.00 10.41
N GLY A 609 -14.72 13.87 10.85
CA GLY A 609 -13.68 13.52 11.82
C GLY A 609 -12.48 12.78 11.22
N LYS A 610 -12.33 12.75 9.89
CA LYS A 610 -11.16 12.12 9.26
C LYS A 610 -9.85 12.78 9.71
N THR A 611 -8.86 11.94 10.03
CA THR A 611 -7.48 12.40 10.27
C THR A 611 -6.88 12.92 8.97
N LEU A 612 -5.82 13.74 9.06
CA LEU A 612 -5.25 14.35 7.86
C LEU A 612 -4.75 13.32 6.83
N THR A 613 -4.15 12.20 7.27
CA THR A 613 -3.75 11.10 6.38
C THR A 613 -4.95 10.46 5.67
N GLU A 614 -6.04 10.18 6.38
CA GLU A 614 -7.26 9.59 5.80
C GLU A 614 -7.93 10.54 4.79
N ALA A 615 -7.85 11.84 5.04
CA ALA A 615 -8.44 12.87 4.18
C ALA A 615 -7.57 13.22 2.96
N ASP A 616 -6.23 13.21 3.08
CA ASP A 616 -5.32 13.51 1.96
C ASP A 616 -5.35 12.41 0.89
N ILE A 617 -5.31 11.14 1.32
CA ILE A 617 -5.48 9.97 0.44
C ILE A 617 -6.84 10.02 -0.27
N GLU A 618 -7.90 10.47 0.42
CA GLU A 618 -9.21 10.60 -0.19
C GLU A 618 -9.28 11.70 -1.26
N VAL A 619 -8.56 12.83 -1.09
CA VAL A 619 -8.46 13.82 -2.18
C VAL A 619 -7.71 13.22 -3.38
N THR A 620 -6.64 12.46 -3.14
CA THR A 620 -5.91 11.76 -4.21
C THR A 620 -6.82 10.78 -4.96
N GLU A 621 -7.65 9.99 -4.25
CA GLU A 621 -8.65 9.12 -4.87
C GLU A 621 -9.68 9.90 -5.70
N ALA A 622 -10.09 11.09 -5.27
CA ALA A 622 -10.99 11.95 -6.05
C ALA A 622 -10.33 12.53 -7.32
N VAL A 623 -9.07 12.97 -7.23
CA VAL A 623 -8.27 13.44 -8.38
C VAL A 623 -8.07 12.30 -9.39
N ASP A 624 -7.72 11.11 -8.90
CA ASP A 624 -7.58 9.91 -9.73
C ASP A 624 -8.90 9.51 -10.38
N ALA A 625 -10.02 9.61 -9.66
CA ALA A 625 -11.34 9.34 -10.20
C ALA A 625 -11.69 10.26 -11.38
N ALA A 626 -11.22 11.51 -11.37
CA ALA A 626 -11.41 12.46 -12.47
C ALA A 626 -10.61 12.03 -13.72
N HIS A 627 -9.30 11.82 -13.58
CA HIS A 627 -8.42 11.41 -14.67
C HIS A 627 -8.75 10.00 -15.22
N HIS A 628 -9.13 9.06 -14.34
CA HIS A 628 -9.60 7.73 -14.76
C HIS A 628 -10.95 7.81 -15.48
N SER A 629 -11.85 8.69 -15.06
CA SER A 629 -13.13 8.90 -15.76
C SER A 629 -12.94 9.57 -17.12
N ALA A 630 -11.95 10.47 -17.25
CA ALA A 630 -11.54 11.05 -18.53
C ALA A 630 -11.07 9.96 -19.50
N GLU A 631 -10.15 9.10 -19.05
CA GLU A 631 -9.67 7.96 -19.83
C GLU A 631 -10.79 6.96 -20.16
N SER A 632 -11.67 6.67 -19.21
CA SER A 632 -12.85 5.82 -19.43
C SER A 632 -13.81 6.40 -20.49
N ALA A 633 -13.94 7.72 -20.60
CA ALA A 633 -14.73 8.36 -21.65
C ALA A 633 -14.08 8.20 -23.05
N ARG A 634 -12.76 8.31 -23.16
CA ARG A 634 -12.02 8.00 -24.40
C ARG A 634 -12.18 6.54 -24.81
N GLN A 635 -12.07 5.61 -23.85
CA GLN A 635 -12.28 4.18 -24.09
C GLN A 635 -13.73 3.86 -24.49
N LEU A 636 -14.71 4.57 -23.94
CA LEU A 636 -16.12 4.45 -24.34
C LEU A 636 -16.32 4.87 -25.81
N ALA A 637 -15.69 5.94 -26.29
CA ALA A 637 -15.72 6.32 -27.71
C ALA A 637 -15.15 5.22 -28.62
N ALA A 638 -14.10 4.53 -28.19
CA ALA A 638 -13.50 3.42 -28.94
C ALA A 638 -14.35 2.13 -28.93
N MET A 639 -15.35 2.03 -28.05
CA MET A 639 -16.30 0.92 -28.00
C MET A 639 -17.61 1.21 -28.76
N ASP A 640 -18.03 2.47 -28.82
CA ASP A 640 -19.23 2.90 -29.53
C ASP A 640 -19.06 2.68 -31.04
N GLY A 641 -19.84 1.76 -31.61
CA GLY A 641 -19.77 1.34 -33.01
C GLY A 641 -19.12 -0.04 -33.27
N ASP A 642 -18.46 -0.69 -32.30
CA ASP A 642 -17.94 -2.07 -32.47
C ASP A 642 -19.04 -3.13 -32.25
N GLY A 643 -20.07 -3.09 -33.11
CA GLY A 643 -21.23 -3.99 -33.04
C GLY A 643 -22.25 -3.66 -31.94
N ALA A 644 -22.08 -2.54 -31.25
CA ALA A 644 -23.05 -2.00 -30.30
C ALA A 644 -22.94 -0.47 -30.28
N ARG A 645 -24.04 0.22 -29.98
CA ARG A 645 -24.13 1.67 -29.86
C ARG A 645 -24.38 2.05 -28.40
N PHE A 646 -23.65 3.01 -27.85
CA PHE A 646 -23.88 3.48 -26.49
C PHE A 646 -25.08 4.45 -26.43
N VAL A 647 -25.83 4.36 -25.34
CA VAL A 647 -26.96 5.24 -25.02
C VAL A 647 -26.74 5.79 -23.61
N PRO A 648 -26.29 7.06 -23.51
CA PRO A 648 -26.16 7.75 -22.23
C PRO A 648 -27.47 7.76 -21.43
N PRO A 649 -27.43 7.59 -20.10
CA PRO A 649 -28.56 7.92 -19.26
C PRO A 649 -28.76 9.45 -19.27
N ARG A 650 -30.01 9.92 -19.23
CA ARG A 650 -30.31 11.36 -19.21
C ARG A 650 -30.08 11.97 -17.84
N LEU A 651 -30.37 11.19 -16.80
CA LEU A 651 -30.25 11.59 -15.41
C LEU A 651 -29.79 10.42 -14.54
N THR A 652 -28.68 10.65 -13.85
CA THR A 652 -28.15 9.80 -12.78
C THR A 652 -28.33 10.48 -11.43
N VAL A 653 -28.85 9.77 -10.44
CA VAL A 653 -28.84 10.21 -9.03
C VAL A 653 -27.68 9.52 -8.31
N VAL A 654 -26.83 10.30 -7.65
CA VAL A 654 -25.69 9.81 -6.86
C VAL A 654 -26.02 9.98 -5.38
N VAL A 655 -26.03 8.86 -4.65
CA VAL A 655 -26.29 8.75 -3.21
C VAL A 655 -25.06 8.15 -2.53
N PRO A 656 -24.05 8.98 -2.19
CA PRO A 656 -22.81 8.57 -1.54
C PRO A 656 -23.01 8.29 -0.03
N PRO A 657 -22.02 7.69 0.64
CA PRO A 657 -22.00 7.53 2.08
C PRO A 657 -21.31 8.73 2.76
N TRP A 658 -21.23 8.72 4.08
CA TRP A 658 -20.50 9.75 4.86
C TRP A 658 -19.04 9.40 5.14
N ASN A 659 -18.63 8.14 4.98
CA ASN A 659 -17.31 7.66 5.41
C ASN A 659 -16.19 7.85 4.37
N PHE A 660 -16.56 8.14 3.12
CA PHE A 660 -15.70 8.73 2.09
C PHE A 660 -16.51 9.85 1.43
N PRO A 661 -16.63 11.01 2.11
CA PRO A 661 -17.55 12.08 1.77
C PRO A 661 -17.12 12.96 0.57
N VAL A 662 -15.94 12.70 -0.02
CA VAL A 662 -15.39 13.38 -1.20
C VAL A 662 -15.09 12.37 -2.31
N ALA A 663 -14.32 11.30 -2.06
CA ALA A 663 -13.89 10.38 -3.13
C ALA A 663 -15.04 9.59 -3.76
N ILE A 664 -15.89 8.96 -2.95
CA ILE A 664 -17.03 8.18 -3.46
C ILE A 664 -18.06 9.07 -4.19
N PRO A 665 -18.49 10.24 -3.66
CA PRO A 665 -19.33 11.15 -4.44
C PRO A 665 -18.63 11.69 -5.70
N ALA A 666 -17.33 11.99 -5.65
CA ALA A 666 -16.58 12.39 -6.84
C ALA A 666 -16.60 11.26 -7.88
N GLY A 667 -16.19 10.05 -7.54
CA GLY A 667 -16.22 8.88 -8.44
C GLY A 667 -17.60 8.62 -9.05
N GLY A 668 -18.67 8.68 -8.25
CA GLY A 668 -20.05 8.53 -8.74
C GLY A 668 -20.48 9.65 -9.71
N VAL A 669 -20.19 10.91 -9.38
CA VAL A 669 -20.52 12.06 -10.23
C VAL A 669 -19.70 12.05 -11.52
N LEU A 670 -18.40 11.82 -11.42
CA LEU A 670 -17.44 11.88 -12.53
C LEU A 670 -17.64 10.73 -13.52
N ALA A 671 -17.90 9.50 -13.03
CA ALA A 671 -18.28 8.38 -13.88
C ALA A 671 -19.62 8.63 -14.61
N ALA A 672 -20.59 9.24 -13.94
CA ALA A 672 -21.87 9.61 -14.55
C ALA A 672 -21.71 10.70 -15.62
N LEU A 673 -20.87 11.71 -15.38
CA LEU A 673 -20.52 12.74 -16.37
C LEU A 673 -19.76 12.16 -17.57
N ALA A 674 -18.80 11.24 -17.35
CA ALA A 674 -18.09 10.51 -18.40
C ALA A 674 -19.04 9.69 -19.29
N ALA A 675 -20.02 9.02 -18.66
CA ALA A 675 -21.11 8.31 -19.33
C ALA A 675 -22.14 9.25 -20.02
N GLY A 676 -21.95 10.57 -19.98
CA GLY A 676 -22.80 11.53 -20.69
C GLY A 676 -24.10 11.91 -19.96
N SER A 677 -24.19 11.67 -18.64
CA SER A 677 -25.40 11.93 -17.85
C SER A 677 -25.46 13.33 -17.26
N GLY A 678 -26.68 13.82 -17.01
CA GLY A 678 -26.91 14.87 -16.03
C GLY A 678 -26.97 14.27 -14.63
N VAL A 679 -26.50 14.99 -13.61
CA VAL A 679 -26.28 14.43 -12.27
C VAL A 679 -27.02 15.20 -11.19
N VAL A 680 -27.74 14.48 -10.33
CA VAL A 680 -28.23 14.97 -9.04
C VAL A 680 -27.44 14.30 -7.92
N LEU A 681 -26.71 15.09 -7.14
CA LEU A 681 -25.95 14.63 -5.97
C LEU A 681 -26.77 14.87 -4.70
N LYS A 682 -27.17 13.80 -4.00
CA LYS A 682 -27.80 13.85 -2.67
C LYS A 682 -26.81 13.31 -1.61
N PRO A 683 -25.96 14.14 -1.00
CA PRO A 683 -24.96 13.67 -0.03
C PRO A 683 -25.62 13.04 1.20
N ALA A 684 -24.85 12.20 1.91
CA ALA A 684 -25.27 11.64 3.20
C ALA A 684 -25.52 12.75 4.25
N PRO A 685 -26.48 12.58 5.17
CA PRO A 685 -26.85 13.61 6.15
C PRO A 685 -25.69 14.14 7.00
N GLU A 686 -24.73 13.26 7.32
CA GLU A 686 -23.57 13.54 8.16
C GLU A 686 -22.40 14.18 7.38
N ALA A 687 -22.47 14.20 6.04
CA ALA A 687 -21.40 14.64 5.14
C ALA A 687 -21.83 15.74 4.15
N LYS A 688 -22.88 16.49 4.53
CA LYS A 688 -23.52 17.46 3.64
C LYS A 688 -22.59 18.61 3.20
N ARG A 689 -21.71 19.14 4.06
CA ARG A 689 -20.82 20.24 3.68
C ARG A 689 -19.69 19.75 2.77
N SER A 690 -19.20 18.54 2.98
CA SER A 690 -18.17 17.90 2.16
C SER A 690 -18.67 17.71 0.72
N GLY A 691 -19.86 17.12 0.55
CA GLY A 691 -20.51 17.01 -0.76
C GLY A 691 -20.87 18.37 -1.38
N ALA A 692 -21.14 19.40 -0.57
CA ALA A 692 -21.39 20.75 -1.05
C ALA A 692 -20.12 21.49 -1.51
N LEU A 693 -18.99 21.29 -0.83
CA LEU A 693 -17.71 21.83 -1.26
C LEU A 693 -17.22 21.12 -2.54
N LEU A 694 -17.40 19.79 -2.64
CA LEU A 694 -17.15 19.07 -3.89
C LEU A 694 -17.99 19.64 -5.04
N ALA A 695 -19.28 19.95 -4.82
CA ALA A 695 -20.10 20.58 -5.84
C ALA A 695 -19.59 21.98 -6.24
N ASP A 696 -19.17 22.81 -5.27
CA ASP A 696 -18.52 24.11 -5.54
C ASP A 696 -17.26 23.93 -6.40
N VAL A 697 -16.37 22.99 -6.05
CA VAL A 697 -15.15 22.63 -6.81
C VAL A 697 -15.46 22.22 -8.25
N LEU A 698 -16.47 21.36 -8.46
CA LEU A 698 -16.87 20.93 -9.80
C LEU A 698 -17.46 22.06 -10.65
N TRP A 699 -18.22 22.98 -10.03
CA TRP A 699 -18.74 24.16 -10.74
C TRP A 699 -17.63 25.19 -11.04
N ASP A 700 -16.68 25.39 -10.12
CA ASP A 700 -15.49 26.24 -10.32
C ASP A 700 -14.62 25.70 -11.48
N ALA A 701 -14.49 24.37 -11.61
CA ALA A 701 -13.82 23.69 -12.73
C ALA A 701 -14.56 23.77 -14.08
N GLY A 702 -15.78 24.34 -14.11
CA GLY A 702 -16.55 24.58 -15.34
C GLY A 702 -17.73 23.62 -15.58
N VAL A 703 -18.06 22.70 -14.67
CA VAL A 703 -19.29 21.89 -14.80
C VAL A 703 -20.51 22.82 -14.72
N PRO A 704 -21.41 22.84 -15.74
CA PRO A 704 -22.58 23.71 -15.68
C PRO A 704 -23.50 23.35 -14.50
N HIS A 705 -23.97 24.34 -13.74
CA HIS A 705 -24.97 24.11 -12.68
C HIS A 705 -26.22 23.37 -13.20
N SER A 706 -26.62 23.56 -14.46
CA SER A 706 -27.75 22.82 -15.05
C SER A 706 -27.46 21.32 -15.24
N LEU A 707 -26.19 20.93 -15.34
CA LEU A 707 -25.74 19.57 -15.54
C LEU A 707 -25.49 18.84 -14.21
N LEU A 708 -24.97 19.54 -13.20
CA LEU A 708 -24.78 19.04 -11.83
C LEU A 708 -25.62 19.85 -10.84
N GLN A 709 -26.63 19.21 -10.24
CA GLN A 709 -27.44 19.78 -9.15
C GLN A 709 -27.12 19.07 -7.83
N LEU A 710 -26.63 19.83 -6.85
CA LEU A 710 -26.62 19.42 -5.45
C LEU A 710 -28.03 19.57 -4.88
N VAL A 711 -28.51 18.58 -4.10
CA VAL A 711 -29.78 18.67 -3.38
C VAL A 711 -29.61 18.33 -1.91
N ASP A 712 -30.22 19.15 -1.05
CA ASP A 712 -30.42 18.86 0.36
C ASP A 712 -31.91 18.57 0.59
N LEU A 713 -32.22 17.33 0.95
CA LEU A 713 -33.58 16.81 1.12
C LEU A 713 -33.77 16.42 2.58
N ASP A 714 -34.89 16.83 3.18
CA ASP A 714 -35.33 16.27 4.45
C ASP A 714 -35.76 14.80 4.21
N GLU A 715 -35.32 13.91 5.09
CA GLU A 715 -35.44 12.47 4.87
C GLU A 715 -36.83 11.96 5.28
N ASP A 716 -37.69 11.80 4.27
CA ASP A 716 -38.41 10.56 3.99
C ASP A 716 -39.11 10.67 2.63
N ASP A 717 -40.06 11.61 2.50
CA ASP A 717 -40.91 11.73 1.30
C ASP A 717 -40.15 12.25 0.07
N LEU A 718 -39.48 13.41 0.14
CA LEU A 718 -38.80 13.99 -1.04
C LEU A 718 -37.58 13.16 -1.50
N GLY A 719 -36.89 12.50 -0.56
CA GLY A 719 -35.81 11.56 -0.86
C GLY A 719 -36.30 10.35 -1.63
N ARG A 720 -37.41 9.75 -1.17
CA ARG A 720 -38.09 8.66 -1.87
C ARG A 720 -38.62 9.09 -3.23
N GLU A 721 -39.25 10.26 -3.33
CA GLU A 721 -39.74 10.81 -4.59
C GLU A 721 -38.62 10.98 -5.63
N LEU A 722 -37.44 11.48 -5.23
CA LEU A 722 -36.29 11.60 -6.13
C LEU A 722 -35.82 10.23 -6.66
N VAL A 723 -35.62 9.26 -5.76
CA VAL A 723 -35.12 7.91 -6.13
C VAL A 723 -36.12 7.17 -7.00
N ALA A 724 -37.41 7.25 -6.67
CA ALA A 724 -38.48 6.61 -7.43
C ALA A 724 -38.90 7.37 -8.71
N HIS A 725 -38.33 8.54 -8.98
CA HIS A 725 -38.81 9.42 -10.05
C HIS A 725 -38.64 8.78 -11.45
N PRO A 726 -39.69 8.73 -12.31
CA PRO A 726 -39.63 8.05 -13.61
C PRO A 726 -38.58 8.56 -14.61
N ALA A 727 -38.15 9.82 -14.48
CA ALA A 727 -37.09 10.40 -15.32
C ALA A 727 -35.65 10.08 -14.85
N VAL A 728 -35.48 9.40 -13.70
CA VAL A 728 -34.17 8.90 -13.26
C VAL A 728 -33.87 7.60 -14.01
N ASP A 729 -32.81 7.63 -14.82
CA ASP A 729 -32.39 6.51 -15.66
C ASP A 729 -31.34 5.61 -14.97
N ARG A 730 -30.68 6.11 -13.91
CA ARG A 730 -29.69 5.38 -13.11
C ARG A 730 -29.63 5.91 -11.68
N VAL A 731 -29.51 5.03 -10.69
CA VAL A 731 -29.11 5.39 -9.33
C VAL A 731 -27.78 4.73 -9.01
N LEU A 732 -26.83 5.53 -8.52
CA LEU A 732 -25.56 5.07 -7.95
C LEU A 732 -25.64 5.23 -6.44
N LEU A 733 -25.63 4.12 -5.72
CA LEU A 733 -25.67 4.09 -4.26
C LEU A 733 -24.32 3.57 -3.72
N THR A 734 -23.87 4.12 -2.61
CA THR A 734 -22.93 3.40 -1.75
C THR A 734 -23.41 3.49 -0.31
N GLY A 735 -23.60 2.34 0.34
CA GLY A 735 -24.25 2.27 1.65
C GLY A 735 -24.65 0.86 2.07
N SER A 736 -25.80 0.72 2.74
CA SER A 736 -26.28 -0.58 3.23
C SER A 736 -27.09 -1.34 2.17
N ALA A 737 -27.05 -2.68 2.24
CA ALA A 737 -27.90 -3.54 1.42
C ALA A 737 -29.40 -3.33 1.70
N ASP A 738 -29.77 -2.89 2.90
CA ASP A 738 -31.16 -2.59 3.26
C ASP A 738 -31.63 -1.25 2.66
N THR A 739 -30.73 -0.28 2.47
CA THR A 739 -30.98 0.94 1.68
C THR A 739 -31.22 0.59 0.21
N ALA A 740 -30.37 -0.27 -0.36
CA ALA A 740 -30.53 -0.75 -1.73
C ALA A 740 -31.88 -1.49 -1.94
N ARG A 741 -32.27 -2.32 -0.96
CA ARG A 741 -33.58 -3.02 -0.97
C ARG A 741 -34.74 -2.04 -0.88
N SER A 742 -34.64 -1.03 -0.02
CA SER A 742 -35.64 0.02 0.12
C SER A 742 -35.83 0.81 -1.19
N PHE A 743 -34.75 1.10 -1.91
CA PHE A 743 -34.82 1.80 -3.20
C PHE A 743 -35.56 0.99 -4.27
N ARG A 744 -35.28 -0.31 -4.39
CA ARG A 744 -36.04 -1.21 -5.29
C ARG A 744 -37.50 -1.37 -4.86
N TRP A 745 -37.78 -1.41 -3.56
CA TRP A 745 -39.16 -1.44 -3.05
C TRP A 745 -39.95 -0.15 -3.37
N TRP A 746 -39.29 1.01 -3.47
CA TRP A 746 -39.94 2.26 -3.84
C TRP A 746 -40.24 2.36 -5.34
N ARG A 747 -39.48 1.67 -6.19
CA ARG A 747 -39.68 1.59 -7.65
C ARG A 747 -39.16 0.25 -8.18
N ALA A 748 -40.08 -0.61 -8.62
CA ALA A 748 -39.74 -1.74 -9.48
C ALA A 748 -39.11 -1.23 -10.80
N GLY A 749 -38.17 -1.99 -11.35
CA GLY A 749 -37.37 -1.61 -12.51
C GLY A 749 -36.39 -0.48 -12.25
N LEU A 750 -35.99 -0.22 -11.00
CA LEU A 750 -35.01 0.82 -10.70
C LEU A 750 -33.62 0.39 -11.19
N PRO A 751 -32.98 1.10 -12.14
CA PRO A 751 -31.63 0.76 -12.58
C PRO A 751 -30.63 1.19 -11.50
N LEU A 752 -30.46 0.32 -10.51
CA LEU A 752 -29.63 0.54 -9.33
C LEU A 752 -28.28 -0.18 -9.50
N THR A 753 -27.19 0.59 -9.43
CA THR A 753 -25.87 0.06 -9.11
C THR A 753 -25.55 0.47 -7.68
N ALA A 754 -25.32 -0.48 -6.79
CA ALA A 754 -24.95 -0.19 -5.41
C ALA A 754 -23.69 -0.94 -5.01
N GLU A 755 -22.70 -0.22 -4.51
CA GLU A 755 -21.62 -0.83 -3.73
C GLU A 755 -22.06 -0.86 -2.27
N THR A 756 -22.04 -2.05 -1.68
CA THR A 756 -22.56 -2.30 -0.34
C THR A 756 -21.47 -2.89 0.54
N SER A 757 -21.68 -2.79 1.85
CA SER A 757 -20.61 -3.00 2.83
C SER A 757 -20.09 -4.45 2.93
N GLY A 758 -19.11 -4.69 3.81
CA GLY A 758 -18.36 -5.94 3.84
C GLY A 758 -18.04 -6.44 5.25
N LYS A 759 -18.01 -7.77 5.42
CA LYS A 759 -17.52 -8.43 6.63
C LYS A 759 -16.16 -9.07 6.38
N ASN A 760 -15.15 -8.20 6.27
CA ASN A 760 -13.83 -8.58 5.76
C ASN A 760 -12.98 -9.29 6.81
N ALA A 761 -12.13 -10.21 6.36
CA ALA A 761 -11.20 -10.96 7.19
C ALA A 761 -9.78 -10.99 6.61
N ILE A 762 -8.77 -11.04 7.48
CA ILE A 762 -7.38 -11.36 7.14
C ILE A 762 -7.05 -12.76 7.70
N VAL A 763 -6.60 -13.67 6.85
CA VAL A 763 -6.07 -14.98 7.25
C VAL A 763 -4.58 -14.83 7.59
N VAL A 764 -4.11 -15.40 8.70
CA VAL A 764 -2.69 -15.43 9.06
C VAL A 764 -2.25 -16.88 9.27
N THR A 765 -1.32 -17.36 8.44
CA THR A 765 -0.79 -18.74 8.54
C THR A 765 0.53 -18.78 9.33
N PRO A 766 0.99 -19.95 9.81
CA PRO A 766 2.28 -20.05 10.50
C PRO A 766 3.48 -19.79 9.58
N SER A 767 3.26 -19.63 8.28
CA SER A 767 4.23 -19.21 7.27
C SER A 767 4.32 -17.68 7.12
N ALA A 768 3.53 -16.90 7.88
CA ALA A 768 3.50 -15.44 7.82
C ALA A 768 4.71 -14.74 8.49
N ASP A 769 4.97 -13.49 8.07
CA ASP A 769 5.70 -12.54 8.92
C ASP A 769 4.74 -11.92 9.94
N LEU A 770 4.81 -12.38 11.19
CA LEU A 770 3.87 -12.00 12.25
C LEU A 770 3.92 -10.49 12.59
N ASP A 771 5.09 -9.84 12.50
CA ASP A 771 5.19 -8.41 12.83
C ASP A 771 4.51 -7.55 11.75
N LEU A 772 4.72 -7.88 10.46
CA LEU A 772 4.03 -7.21 9.35
C LEU A 772 2.53 -7.51 9.38
N ALA A 773 2.13 -8.76 9.63
CA ALA A 773 0.72 -9.13 9.76
C ALA A 773 0.01 -8.32 10.85
N VAL A 774 0.63 -8.13 12.02
CA VAL A 774 0.07 -7.28 13.08
C VAL A 774 -0.07 -5.83 12.63
N GLN A 775 0.96 -5.25 11.99
CA GLN A 775 0.90 -3.88 11.49
C GLN A 775 -0.26 -3.69 10.50
N ASP A 776 -0.37 -4.57 9.51
CA ASP A 776 -1.40 -4.54 8.48
C ASP A 776 -2.82 -4.79 9.04
N ILE A 777 -2.96 -5.67 10.04
CA ILE A 777 -4.24 -5.90 10.75
C ILE A 777 -4.66 -4.65 11.52
N VAL A 778 -3.77 -4.05 12.32
CA VAL A 778 -4.08 -2.84 13.12
C VAL A 778 -4.49 -1.68 12.21
N GLN A 779 -3.77 -1.46 11.12
CA GLN A 779 -4.12 -0.44 10.12
C GLN A 779 -5.48 -0.74 9.46
N SER A 780 -5.72 -1.99 9.06
CA SER A 780 -6.94 -2.39 8.33
C SER A 780 -8.19 -2.43 9.21
N ALA A 781 -8.05 -2.73 10.51
CA ALA A 781 -9.16 -2.80 11.45
C ALA A 781 -9.55 -1.43 12.02
N PHE A 782 -8.57 -0.55 12.28
CA PHE A 782 -8.78 0.68 13.06
C PHE A 782 -8.57 1.98 12.27
N GLY A 783 -8.09 1.94 11.03
CA GLY A 783 -8.09 3.09 10.12
C GLY A 783 -9.50 3.68 9.97
N HIS A 784 -9.62 5.01 10.06
CA HIS A 784 -10.90 5.74 10.19
C HIS A 784 -11.85 5.17 11.27
N ALA A 785 -11.30 4.68 12.39
CA ALA A 785 -12.03 3.99 13.46
C ALA A 785 -12.85 2.78 12.97
N GLY A 786 -12.35 2.04 11.97
CA GLY A 786 -13.04 0.87 11.40
C GLY A 786 -14.27 1.21 10.55
N GLN A 787 -14.53 2.49 10.29
CA GLN A 787 -15.66 2.99 9.49
C GLN A 787 -15.38 2.89 7.98
N LYS A 788 -14.85 1.75 7.51
CA LYS A 788 -14.60 1.47 6.09
C LYS A 788 -15.31 0.19 5.71
N CYS A 789 -15.97 0.17 4.56
CA CYS A 789 -16.53 -1.06 3.99
C CYS A 789 -15.47 -2.15 3.77
N SER A 790 -14.20 -1.76 3.58
CA SER A 790 -13.02 -2.63 3.48
C SER A 790 -12.35 -2.99 4.82
N ALA A 791 -12.84 -2.49 5.96
CA ALA A 791 -12.16 -2.67 7.24
C ALA A 791 -12.07 -4.15 7.64
N ALA A 792 -10.91 -4.57 8.14
CA ALA A 792 -10.67 -5.92 8.63
C ALA A 792 -11.40 -6.11 9.97
N SER A 793 -12.66 -6.57 9.91
CA SER A 793 -13.47 -6.88 11.10
C SER A 793 -13.02 -8.17 11.79
N LEU A 794 -12.31 -9.04 11.07
CA LEU A 794 -11.93 -10.37 11.52
C LEU A 794 -10.46 -10.66 11.20
N VAL A 795 -9.80 -11.42 12.07
CA VAL A 795 -8.56 -12.12 11.75
C VAL A 795 -8.76 -13.61 12.02
N VAL A 796 -8.37 -14.46 11.07
CA VAL A 796 -8.46 -15.92 11.17
C VAL A 796 -7.05 -16.48 11.30
N LEU A 797 -6.70 -16.96 12.50
CA LEU A 797 -5.38 -17.51 12.79
C LEU A 797 -5.36 -19.01 12.50
N VAL A 798 -4.45 -19.44 11.63
CA VAL A 798 -4.35 -20.85 11.20
C VAL A 798 -3.34 -21.60 12.05
N GLY A 799 -3.74 -22.75 12.58
CA GLY A 799 -2.89 -23.67 13.32
C GLY A 799 -2.19 -23.01 14.51
N SER A 800 -0.86 -23.15 14.56
CA SER A 800 -0.03 -22.71 15.69
C SER A 800 -0.03 -21.19 15.93
N VAL A 801 -0.41 -20.35 14.96
CA VAL A 801 -0.54 -18.89 15.19
C VAL A 801 -1.66 -18.58 16.19
N GLY A 802 -2.71 -19.41 16.26
CA GLY A 802 -3.81 -19.27 17.21
C GLY A 802 -3.38 -19.28 18.69
N GLU A 803 -2.22 -19.88 18.97
CA GLU A 803 -1.62 -20.01 20.29
C GLU A 803 -0.30 -19.20 20.42
N SER A 804 0.04 -18.35 19.45
CA SER A 804 1.28 -17.55 19.49
C SER A 804 1.14 -16.38 20.46
N GLU A 805 1.81 -16.49 21.61
CA GLU A 805 1.99 -15.41 22.59
C GLU A 805 2.64 -14.16 21.98
N ARG A 806 3.55 -14.31 21.01
CA ARG A 806 4.17 -13.16 20.31
C ARG A 806 3.14 -12.42 19.48
N PHE A 807 2.39 -13.11 18.62
CA PHE A 807 1.34 -12.49 17.81
C PHE A 807 0.30 -11.79 18.68
N ARG A 808 -0.20 -12.48 19.72
CA ARG A 808 -1.14 -11.92 20.71
C ARG A 808 -0.59 -10.67 21.40
N ARG A 809 0.66 -10.70 21.87
CA ARG A 809 1.32 -9.57 22.55
C ARG A 809 1.49 -8.37 21.62
N GLN A 810 2.04 -8.59 20.43
CA GLN A 810 2.27 -7.54 19.44
C GLN A 810 0.94 -6.88 19.02
N LEU A 811 -0.10 -7.66 18.74
CA LEU A 811 -1.42 -7.16 18.35
C LEU A 811 -2.05 -6.29 19.45
N VAL A 812 -1.98 -6.72 20.72
CA VAL A 812 -2.52 -5.97 21.86
C VAL A 812 -1.72 -4.68 22.12
N ASP A 813 -0.39 -4.73 22.08
CA ASP A 813 0.48 -3.57 22.34
C ASP A 813 0.34 -2.51 21.22
N ALA A 814 0.35 -2.94 19.96
CA ALA A 814 0.13 -2.07 18.81
C ALA A 814 -1.26 -1.41 18.85
N THR A 815 -2.32 -2.16 19.19
CA THR A 815 -3.69 -1.62 19.27
C THR A 815 -3.86 -0.62 20.41
N ARG A 816 -3.27 -0.88 21.58
CA ARG A 816 -3.32 0.04 22.74
C ARG A 816 -2.47 1.29 22.56
N THR A 817 -1.56 1.30 21.59
CA THR A 817 -0.64 2.41 21.31
C THR A 817 -1.27 3.49 20.43
N LEU A 818 -2.31 3.16 19.65
CA LEU A 818 -2.98 4.07 18.73
C LEU A 818 -3.46 5.36 19.44
N ARG A 819 -2.98 6.51 18.95
CA ARG A 819 -3.47 7.83 19.37
C ARG A 819 -4.85 8.09 18.79
N VAL A 820 -5.88 7.81 19.59
CA VAL A 820 -7.26 8.20 19.31
C VAL A 820 -7.47 9.66 19.73
N ALA A 821 -7.86 10.52 18.79
CA ALA A 821 -8.07 11.95 19.04
C ALA A 821 -8.95 12.61 17.95
N TRP A 822 -9.43 13.82 18.23
CA TRP A 822 -10.03 14.68 17.21
C TRP A 822 -8.99 15.10 16.16
N PRO A 823 -9.36 15.31 14.89
CA PRO A 823 -8.40 15.45 13.80
C PRO A 823 -7.62 16.77 13.79
N ASP A 824 -7.98 17.74 14.63
CA ASP A 824 -7.20 18.96 14.86
C ASP A 824 -5.95 18.70 15.73
N ASP A 825 -5.86 17.55 16.42
CA ASP A 825 -4.60 17.01 16.94
C ASP A 825 -3.81 16.35 15.79
N PRO A 826 -2.65 16.89 15.35
CA PRO A 826 -1.86 16.27 14.29
C PRO A 826 -1.33 14.88 14.67
N ALA A 827 -1.32 14.53 15.97
CA ALA A 827 -0.96 13.19 16.43
C ALA A 827 -2.09 12.16 16.27
N ALA A 828 -3.31 12.57 15.90
CA ALA A 828 -4.44 11.66 15.69
C ALA A 828 -4.14 10.60 14.62
N GLN A 829 -4.12 9.34 15.03
CA GLN A 829 -4.02 8.17 14.15
C GLN A 829 -5.39 7.55 13.88
N MET A 830 -6.29 7.65 14.87
CA MET A 830 -7.68 7.21 14.77
C MET A 830 -8.60 8.36 15.17
N GLY A 831 -9.52 8.72 14.27
CA GLY A 831 -10.52 9.75 14.51
C GLY A 831 -11.73 9.25 15.34
N PRO A 832 -12.74 10.10 15.56
CA PRO A 832 -14.00 9.74 16.18
C PRO A 832 -14.88 8.87 15.27
N LEU A 833 -15.89 8.25 15.89
CA LEU A 833 -17.08 7.77 15.19
C LEU A 833 -17.86 8.95 14.58
N ILE A 834 -18.61 8.72 13.51
CA ILE A 834 -19.43 9.78 12.87
C ILE A 834 -20.52 10.33 13.79
N ALA A 835 -21.07 9.46 14.65
CA ALA A 835 -22.13 9.75 15.61
C ALA A 835 -21.92 8.88 16.87
N GLU A 836 -22.67 9.14 17.93
CA GLU A 836 -22.68 8.27 19.12
C GLU A 836 -23.11 6.84 18.72
N PRO A 837 -22.43 5.80 19.20
CA PRO A 837 -22.73 4.42 18.81
C PRO A 837 -24.10 3.99 19.33
N SER A 838 -24.89 3.38 18.45
CA SER A 838 -26.22 2.89 18.75
C SER A 838 -26.51 1.57 18.03
N GLY A 839 -27.58 0.88 18.45
CA GLY A 839 -28.01 -0.39 17.86
C GLY A 839 -26.86 -1.41 17.78
N LYS A 840 -26.62 -1.93 16.56
CA LYS A 840 -25.57 -2.92 16.32
C LYS A 840 -24.19 -2.45 16.80
N LEU A 841 -23.78 -1.23 16.48
CA LEU A 841 -22.42 -0.74 16.80
C LEU A 841 -22.19 -0.66 18.32
N LEU A 842 -23.18 -0.21 19.08
CA LEU A 842 -23.07 -0.16 20.54
C LEU A 842 -22.87 -1.57 21.13
N ALA A 843 -23.70 -2.55 20.74
CA ALA A 843 -23.52 -3.95 21.15
C ALA A 843 -22.15 -4.50 20.69
N GLY A 844 -21.71 -4.16 19.48
CA GLY A 844 -20.38 -4.46 18.95
C GLY A 844 -19.22 -3.90 19.77
N LEU A 845 -19.43 -2.84 20.55
CA LEU A 845 -18.45 -2.26 21.46
C LEU A 845 -18.62 -2.76 22.91
N THR A 846 -19.83 -3.07 23.38
CA THR A 846 -20.08 -3.33 24.81
C THR A 846 -20.38 -4.79 25.18
N GLU A 847 -20.85 -5.62 24.26
CA GLU A 847 -21.41 -6.95 24.56
C GLU A 847 -20.63 -8.09 23.90
N LEU A 848 -20.26 -9.13 24.65
CA LEU A 848 -19.52 -10.29 24.15
C LEU A 848 -20.45 -11.48 23.83
N GLY A 849 -20.12 -12.21 22.76
CA GLY A 849 -20.79 -13.48 22.43
C GLY A 849 -20.39 -14.63 23.36
N PRO A 850 -21.12 -15.77 23.33
CA PRO A 850 -20.79 -16.94 24.15
C PRO A 850 -19.39 -17.48 23.87
N GLY A 851 -18.53 -17.49 24.89
CA GLY A 851 -17.14 -17.93 24.79
C GLY A 851 -16.16 -16.84 24.31
N GLU A 852 -16.63 -15.64 23.97
CA GLU A 852 -15.76 -14.52 23.62
C GLU A 852 -15.19 -13.83 24.88
N SER A 853 -14.04 -13.16 24.72
CA SER A 853 -13.41 -12.34 25.76
C SER A 853 -12.73 -11.10 25.16
N TRP A 854 -12.60 -10.01 25.93
CA TRP A 854 -11.87 -8.82 25.50
C TRP A 854 -10.35 -8.98 25.75
N LEU A 855 -9.53 -8.88 24.70
CA LEU A 855 -8.08 -8.66 24.83
C LEU A 855 -7.77 -7.17 25.01
N VAL A 856 -8.55 -6.34 24.32
CA VAL A 856 -8.62 -4.90 24.50
C VAL A 856 -10.11 -4.57 24.53
N GLN A 857 -10.60 -4.05 25.65
CA GLN A 857 -11.98 -3.61 25.75
C GLN A 857 -12.07 -2.16 25.25
N PRO A 858 -12.97 -1.85 24.30
CA PRO A 858 -13.16 -0.48 23.84
C PRO A 858 -13.92 0.32 24.92
N ALA A 859 -13.64 1.62 25.00
CA ALA A 859 -14.25 2.54 25.96
C ALA A 859 -14.38 3.94 25.36
N PRO A 860 -15.41 4.72 25.74
CA PRO A 860 -15.50 6.13 25.38
C PRO A 860 -14.34 6.91 26.03
N LEU A 861 -13.79 7.89 25.31
CA LEU A 861 -12.60 8.65 25.71
C LEU A 861 -12.89 10.11 26.07
N ASP A 862 -14.06 10.63 25.70
CA ASP A 862 -14.53 11.97 26.05
C ASP A 862 -16.06 12.01 26.23
N ASP A 863 -16.55 13.17 26.71
CA ASP A 863 -17.99 13.42 26.94
C ASP A 863 -18.81 13.55 25.64
N SER A 864 -18.20 13.44 24.46
CA SER A 864 -18.92 13.50 23.17
C SER A 864 -19.63 12.20 22.80
N GLY A 865 -19.28 11.10 23.46
CA GLY A 865 -19.71 9.75 23.10
C GLY A 865 -19.19 9.23 21.75
N ARG A 866 -18.39 10.03 21.01
CA ARG A 866 -17.90 9.71 19.66
C ARG A 866 -16.44 9.25 19.62
N LEU A 867 -15.56 9.73 20.50
CA LEU A 867 -14.21 9.16 20.63
C LEU A 867 -14.28 7.85 21.44
N TRP A 868 -13.84 6.75 20.83
CA TRP A 868 -13.77 5.43 21.46
C TRP A 868 -12.40 4.80 21.25
N SER A 869 -11.85 4.13 22.25
CA SER A 869 -10.67 3.29 22.07
C SER A 869 -10.98 2.05 21.22
N PRO A 870 -10.00 1.50 20.48
CA PRO A 870 -10.18 0.27 19.71
C PRO A 870 -10.38 -0.95 20.63
N GLY A 871 -11.15 -1.92 20.13
CA GLY A 871 -11.47 -3.18 20.81
C GLY A 871 -10.99 -4.42 20.05
N ILE A 872 -10.57 -5.45 20.79
CA ILE A 872 -10.23 -6.78 20.25
C ILE A 872 -10.95 -7.87 21.05
N ARG A 873 -11.77 -8.66 20.36
CA ARG A 873 -12.41 -9.87 20.88
C ARG A 873 -11.57 -11.10 20.54
N ASP A 874 -11.44 -12.02 21.48
CA ASP A 874 -10.86 -13.35 21.29
C ASP A 874 -11.92 -14.42 21.52
N GLY A 875 -11.84 -15.52 20.77
CA GLY A 875 -12.79 -16.64 20.85
C GLY A 875 -14.01 -16.53 19.92
N VAL A 876 -14.00 -15.64 18.93
CA VAL A 876 -15.09 -15.49 17.95
C VAL A 876 -15.27 -16.81 17.19
N ARG A 877 -16.51 -17.33 17.17
CA ARG A 877 -16.84 -18.62 16.55
C ARG A 877 -17.41 -18.45 15.13
N PRO A 878 -17.16 -19.40 14.20
CA PRO A 878 -17.92 -19.48 12.96
C PRO A 878 -19.43 -19.52 13.25
N GLY A 879 -20.23 -18.94 12.35
CA GLY A 879 -21.68 -18.76 12.53
C GLY A 879 -22.15 -17.82 13.65
N SER A 880 -21.27 -17.26 14.49
CA SER A 880 -21.67 -16.32 15.56
C SER A 880 -22.19 -14.98 15.03
N ASP A 881 -22.91 -14.21 15.87
CA ASP A 881 -23.33 -12.84 15.53
C ASP A 881 -22.12 -11.97 15.17
N PHE A 882 -21.02 -12.02 15.94
CA PHE A 882 -19.84 -11.23 15.59
C PHE A 882 -19.19 -11.68 14.27
N HIS A 883 -19.31 -12.95 13.88
CA HIS A 883 -18.83 -13.44 12.59
C HIS A 883 -19.70 -12.94 11.41
N GLN A 884 -21.02 -12.83 11.59
CA GLN A 884 -21.96 -12.50 10.50
C GLN A 884 -22.33 -11.01 10.42
N THR A 885 -22.39 -10.30 11.54
CA THR A 885 -22.82 -8.91 11.64
C THR A 885 -21.65 -7.95 11.45
N GLU A 886 -21.77 -7.05 10.47
CA GLU A 886 -20.86 -5.91 10.32
C GLU A 886 -21.25 -4.80 11.31
N TYR A 887 -20.33 -4.38 12.18
CA TYR A 887 -20.59 -3.31 13.16
C TYR A 887 -20.20 -1.91 12.69
N PHE A 888 -19.28 -1.78 11.73
CA PHE A 888 -18.82 -0.50 11.17
C PHE A 888 -18.20 0.46 12.20
N GLY A 889 -17.27 -0.05 13.00
CA GLY A 889 -16.55 0.69 14.04
C GLY A 889 -15.29 -0.04 14.51
N PRO A 890 -14.58 0.46 15.54
CA PRO A 890 -13.21 0.06 15.83
C PRO A 890 -13.15 -1.22 16.68
N VAL A 891 -13.68 -2.33 16.16
CA VAL A 891 -13.69 -3.65 16.83
C VAL A 891 -13.25 -4.77 15.89
N LEU A 892 -12.20 -5.48 16.31
CA LEU A 892 -11.62 -6.65 15.65
C LEU A 892 -12.02 -7.95 16.38
N GLY A 893 -12.36 -9.00 15.64
CA GLY A 893 -12.58 -10.35 16.19
C GLY A 893 -11.50 -11.34 15.77
N ILE A 894 -10.94 -12.08 16.73
CA ILE A 894 -10.01 -13.18 16.48
C ILE A 894 -10.76 -14.51 16.42
N MET A 895 -10.62 -15.18 15.29
CA MET A 895 -11.07 -16.55 15.01
C MET A 895 -9.86 -17.47 14.88
N ARG A 896 -10.06 -18.78 15.12
CA ARG A 896 -9.03 -19.82 14.92
C ARG A 896 -9.55 -20.86 13.94
N ALA A 897 -8.65 -21.41 13.14
CA ALA A 897 -8.86 -22.53 12.23
C ALA A 897 -7.68 -23.50 12.35
N GLU A 898 -7.90 -24.81 12.22
CA GLU A 898 -6.83 -25.80 12.21
C GLU A 898 -6.10 -25.83 10.86
N THR A 899 -6.78 -25.49 9.76
CA THR A 899 -6.27 -25.58 8.39
C THR A 899 -6.57 -24.33 7.56
N LEU A 900 -5.85 -24.17 6.44
CA LEU A 900 -6.10 -23.09 5.49
C LEU A 900 -7.47 -23.24 4.80
N ASP A 901 -7.89 -24.47 4.45
CA ASP A 901 -9.21 -24.72 3.85
C ASP A 901 -10.34 -24.31 4.80
N GLU A 902 -10.24 -24.63 6.09
CA GLU A 902 -11.18 -24.17 7.12
C GLU A 902 -11.17 -22.63 7.24
N ALA A 903 -10.00 -21.99 7.20
CA ALA A 903 -9.91 -20.53 7.24
C ALA A 903 -10.54 -19.85 6.02
N ILE A 904 -10.39 -20.45 4.83
CA ILE A 904 -11.07 -20.03 3.60
C ILE A 904 -12.59 -20.24 3.74
N ALA A 905 -13.03 -21.37 4.28
CA ALA A 905 -14.45 -21.66 4.51
C ALA A 905 -15.09 -20.67 5.51
N ILE A 906 -14.37 -20.30 6.58
CA ILE A 906 -14.77 -19.23 7.51
C ILE A 906 -14.89 -17.89 6.78
N GLN A 907 -13.84 -17.46 6.08
CA GLN A 907 -13.81 -16.19 5.34
C GLN A 907 -14.91 -16.11 4.26
N ASN A 908 -15.18 -17.22 3.58
CA ASN A 908 -16.26 -17.37 2.60
C ASN A 908 -17.65 -17.55 3.25
N GLY A 909 -17.72 -17.90 4.54
CA GLY A 909 -18.95 -18.19 5.28
C GLY A 909 -19.73 -16.96 5.73
N THR A 910 -19.38 -15.77 5.28
CA THR A 910 -20.20 -14.55 5.42
C THR A 910 -21.02 -14.30 4.16
N GLU A 911 -22.15 -13.60 4.30
CA GLU A 911 -22.96 -13.16 3.15
C GLU A 911 -22.28 -12.12 2.25
N PHE A 912 -21.10 -11.64 2.64
CA PHE A 912 -20.35 -10.57 2.00
C PHE A 912 -19.11 -11.08 1.28
N GLY A 913 -18.58 -10.27 0.37
CA GLY A 913 -17.46 -10.62 -0.48
C GLY A 913 -16.71 -9.40 -1.01
N LEU A 914 -16.47 -8.40 -0.15
CA LEU A 914 -15.84 -7.14 -0.56
C LEU A 914 -14.31 -7.24 -0.61
N THR A 915 -13.66 -7.25 0.55
CA THR A 915 -12.20 -7.44 0.65
C THR A 915 -11.84 -8.70 1.45
N ALA A 916 -10.72 -9.32 1.08
CA ALA A 916 -10.15 -10.45 1.80
C ALA A 916 -8.62 -10.35 1.79
N GLY A 917 -7.99 -10.67 2.92
CA GLY A 917 -6.53 -10.67 3.06
C GLY A 917 -5.97 -12.04 3.42
N ILE A 918 -4.71 -12.29 3.05
CA ILE A 918 -3.88 -13.38 3.59
C ILE A 918 -2.46 -12.87 3.88
N HIS A 919 -1.91 -13.26 5.03
CA HIS A 919 -0.48 -13.22 5.32
C HIS A 919 0.06 -14.66 5.31
N SER A 920 0.96 -14.93 4.37
CA SER A 920 1.76 -16.15 4.25
C SER A 920 2.94 -15.91 3.31
N LEU A 921 4.12 -16.43 3.66
CA LEU A 921 5.30 -16.48 2.79
C LEU A 921 5.43 -17.81 2.03
N ASP A 922 4.46 -18.74 2.15
CA ASP A 922 4.38 -19.91 1.28
C ASP A 922 3.48 -19.61 0.07
N VAL A 923 4.07 -19.65 -1.12
CA VAL A 923 3.41 -19.36 -2.40
C VAL A 923 2.32 -20.38 -2.72
N ASP A 924 2.43 -21.62 -2.23
CA ASP A 924 1.42 -22.67 -2.44
C ASP A 924 0.15 -22.35 -1.66
N GLU A 925 0.29 -21.94 -0.38
CA GLU A 925 -0.83 -21.50 0.47
C GLU A 925 -1.55 -20.30 -0.16
N VAL A 926 -0.80 -19.33 -0.70
CA VAL A 926 -1.37 -18.17 -1.38
C VAL A 926 -2.06 -18.58 -2.69
N ALA A 927 -1.51 -19.51 -3.47
CA ALA A 927 -2.13 -19.99 -4.69
C ALA A 927 -3.46 -20.71 -4.44
N ASP A 928 -3.54 -21.59 -3.44
CA ASP A 928 -4.77 -22.27 -3.04
C ASP A 928 -5.82 -21.29 -2.49
N TRP A 929 -5.39 -20.30 -1.69
CA TRP A 929 -6.25 -19.22 -1.22
C TRP A 929 -6.80 -18.40 -2.39
N LEU A 930 -5.94 -17.92 -3.30
CA LEU A 930 -6.33 -17.18 -4.50
C LEU A 930 -7.26 -17.97 -5.43
N ALA A 931 -7.19 -19.30 -5.43
CA ALA A 931 -8.08 -20.14 -6.23
C ALA A 931 -9.51 -20.22 -5.64
N SER A 932 -9.64 -20.05 -4.33
CA SER A 932 -10.81 -20.51 -3.55
C SER A 932 -11.56 -19.40 -2.79
N VAL A 933 -10.91 -18.28 -2.48
CA VAL A 933 -11.51 -17.15 -1.76
C VAL A 933 -12.56 -16.39 -2.61
N GLN A 934 -13.68 -16.03 -1.99
CA GLN A 934 -14.85 -15.42 -2.63
C GLN A 934 -15.04 -13.95 -2.25
N ALA A 935 -14.06 -13.11 -2.59
CA ALA A 935 -14.16 -11.66 -2.46
C ALA A 935 -13.68 -10.92 -3.72
N GLY A 936 -14.20 -9.71 -3.94
CA GLY A 936 -13.89 -8.89 -5.11
C GLY A 936 -12.48 -8.29 -5.09
N ASN A 937 -11.94 -7.92 -3.94
CA ASN A 937 -10.59 -7.36 -3.77
C ASN A 937 -9.77 -8.24 -2.83
N LEU A 938 -8.67 -8.81 -3.34
CA LEU A 938 -7.79 -9.72 -2.63
C LEU A 938 -6.44 -9.06 -2.34
N TYR A 939 -5.92 -9.25 -1.13
CA TYR A 939 -4.65 -8.67 -0.67
C TYR A 939 -3.74 -9.75 -0.07
N VAL A 940 -2.48 -9.79 -0.50
CA VAL A 940 -1.48 -10.76 -0.04
C VAL A 940 -0.29 -10.03 0.58
N ASN A 941 0.02 -10.35 1.83
CA ASN A 941 1.11 -9.76 2.62
C ASN A 941 1.07 -8.22 2.67
N ARG A 942 -0.14 -7.66 2.85
CA ARG A 942 -0.43 -6.24 3.06
C ARG A 942 -1.85 -6.05 3.60
N GLY A 943 -2.13 -4.87 4.15
CA GLY A 943 -3.46 -4.46 4.61
C GLY A 943 -4.53 -4.42 3.50
N THR A 944 -5.80 -4.53 3.90
CA THR A 944 -6.96 -4.71 3.01
C THR A 944 -7.69 -3.40 2.64
N THR A 945 -7.15 -2.26 3.04
CA THR A 945 -7.77 -0.92 2.84
C THR A 945 -6.84 0.00 2.04
N GLY A 946 -7.37 1.12 1.53
CA GLY A 946 -6.62 2.03 0.66
C GLY A 946 -6.43 1.45 -0.74
N ALA A 947 -7.55 1.07 -1.37
CA ALA A 947 -7.56 0.66 -2.77
C ALA A 947 -7.32 1.89 -3.66
N VAL A 948 -6.35 1.80 -4.56
CA VAL A 948 -5.94 2.90 -5.44
C VAL A 948 -6.49 2.67 -6.84
N ILE A 949 -7.09 3.69 -7.44
CA ILE A 949 -7.71 3.62 -8.78
C ILE A 949 -6.68 3.21 -9.84
N GLY A 950 -7.08 2.38 -10.80
CA GLY A 950 -6.19 1.80 -11.81
C GLY A 950 -5.21 0.73 -11.29
N ARG A 951 -4.96 0.66 -9.98
CA ARG A 951 -4.14 -0.39 -9.34
C ARG A 951 -5.02 -1.50 -8.77
N GLN A 952 -5.94 -1.18 -7.85
CA GLN A 952 -6.89 -2.12 -7.28
C GLN A 952 -8.33 -1.64 -7.47
N PRO A 953 -8.91 -1.70 -8.69
CA PRO A 953 -10.33 -1.39 -8.92
C PRO A 953 -11.22 -1.99 -7.83
N PHE A 954 -12.13 -1.21 -7.27
CA PHE A 954 -12.80 -1.53 -6.01
C PHE A 954 -14.25 -1.94 -6.23
N GLY A 955 -14.65 -3.06 -5.63
CA GLY A 955 -16.05 -3.49 -5.60
C GLY A 955 -16.22 -4.96 -5.27
N GLY A 956 -17.38 -5.29 -4.70
CA GLY A 956 -17.61 -6.58 -4.02
C GLY A 956 -18.29 -7.66 -4.83
N TRP A 957 -18.33 -8.87 -4.25
CA TRP A 957 -19.19 -9.99 -4.64
C TRP A 957 -20.26 -10.24 -3.56
N LYS A 958 -21.24 -11.11 -3.83
CA LYS A 958 -22.35 -11.45 -2.92
C LYS A 958 -23.11 -10.18 -2.49
N ARG A 959 -23.52 -10.04 -1.21
CA ARG A 959 -24.26 -8.86 -0.69
C ARG A 959 -23.41 -7.57 -0.60
N SER A 960 -22.18 -7.57 -1.11
CA SER A 960 -21.33 -6.37 -1.20
C SER A 960 -21.41 -5.62 -2.54
N SER A 961 -22.20 -6.10 -3.51
CA SER A 961 -22.54 -5.32 -4.72
C SER A 961 -23.94 -5.69 -5.22
N VAL A 962 -24.65 -4.72 -5.80
CA VAL A 962 -25.99 -4.86 -6.39
C VAL A 962 -25.97 -4.26 -7.80
N GLY A 963 -26.50 -4.98 -8.77
CA GLY A 963 -26.59 -4.53 -10.16
C GLY A 963 -25.46 -5.08 -11.03
N THR A 964 -24.67 -4.21 -11.67
CA THR A 964 -23.74 -4.59 -12.75
C THR A 964 -22.56 -5.46 -12.29
N GLY A 965 -22.11 -5.31 -11.04
CA GLY A 965 -20.96 -6.04 -10.49
C GLY A 965 -19.62 -5.67 -11.17
N THR A 966 -19.54 -4.48 -11.77
CA THR A 966 -18.33 -3.85 -12.28
C THR A 966 -17.74 -2.91 -11.22
N LYS A 967 -16.42 -2.86 -11.11
CA LYS A 967 -15.70 -2.17 -10.05
C LYS A 967 -15.55 -0.68 -10.30
N ALA A 968 -15.73 0.13 -9.27
CA ALA A 968 -15.37 1.54 -9.28
C ALA A 968 -13.85 1.69 -9.51
N GLY A 969 -13.46 2.69 -10.31
CA GLY A 969 -12.06 2.86 -10.74
C GLY A 969 -11.53 1.72 -11.62
N GLY A 970 -12.41 0.93 -12.24
CA GLY A 970 -12.10 -0.13 -13.20
C GLY A 970 -12.58 0.19 -14.62
N PRO A 971 -12.04 -0.49 -15.64
CA PRO A 971 -12.17 -0.11 -17.05
C PRO A 971 -13.60 -0.20 -17.61
N MET A 972 -14.45 -1.07 -17.05
CA MET A 972 -15.82 -1.27 -17.54
C MET A 972 -16.87 -0.42 -16.81
N TYR A 973 -16.51 0.29 -15.73
CA TYR A 973 -17.49 0.94 -14.85
C TYR A 973 -18.39 1.94 -15.61
N VAL A 974 -17.78 2.94 -16.25
CA VAL A 974 -18.47 3.98 -17.04
C VAL A 974 -19.31 3.37 -18.16
N ALA A 975 -18.79 2.36 -18.86
CA ALA A 975 -19.47 1.68 -19.95
C ALA A 975 -20.75 0.94 -19.51
N THR A 976 -20.88 0.59 -18.23
CA THR A 976 -22.10 -0.07 -17.69
C THR A 976 -23.15 0.89 -17.11
N LEU A 977 -22.86 2.20 -17.03
CA LEU A 977 -23.81 3.17 -16.46
C LEU A 977 -24.96 3.52 -17.42
N GLY A 978 -24.69 3.54 -18.73
CA GLY A 978 -25.70 3.72 -19.77
C GLY A 978 -26.38 2.42 -20.18
N ARG A 979 -26.92 2.40 -21.40
CA ARG A 979 -27.41 1.19 -22.08
C ARG A 979 -26.66 0.99 -23.39
N TRP A 980 -26.65 -0.24 -23.88
CA TRP A 980 -26.13 -0.58 -25.20
C TRP A 980 -27.27 -1.03 -26.09
N GLU A 981 -27.31 -0.49 -27.29
CA GLU A 981 -28.23 -0.89 -28.35
C GLU A 981 -27.45 -1.55 -29.49
N ARG A 982 -28.18 -2.27 -30.34
CA ARG A 982 -27.60 -2.94 -31.50
C ARG A 982 -27.35 -1.96 -32.65
N THR A 983 -26.22 -2.12 -33.35
CA THR A 983 -25.92 -1.37 -34.59
C THR A 983 -26.40 -2.13 -35.82
N GLU A 984 -27.01 -1.44 -36.79
CA GLU A 984 -27.32 -2.05 -38.09
C GLU A 984 -26.04 -2.50 -38.83
N ARG A 985 -26.09 -3.67 -39.46
CA ARG A 985 -24.94 -4.32 -40.10
C ARG A 985 -25.26 -4.70 -41.55
N GLN A 986 -24.32 -4.44 -42.46
CA GLN A 986 -24.43 -4.95 -43.84
C GLN A 986 -24.11 -6.45 -43.89
N VAL A 987 -25.09 -7.26 -44.27
CA VAL A 987 -24.97 -8.72 -44.37
C VAL A 987 -24.11 -9.11 -45.57
N HIS A 988 -23.09 -9.94 -45.35
CA HIS A 988 -22.20 -10.39 -46.43
C HIS A 988 -22.79 -11.58 -47.21
N LYS A 989 -22.65 -11.58 -48.54
CA LYS A 989 -23.18 -12.63 -49.43
C LYS A 989 -22.42 -13.97 -49.38
N SER A 990 -21.34 -14.06 -48.61
CA SER A 990 -20.57 -15.29 -48.37
C SER A 990 -20.06 -15.26 -46.94
N ILE A 991 -20.45 -16.26 -46.15
CA ILE A 991 -20.17 -16.32 -44.71
C ILE A 991 -19.36 -17.59 -44.41
N GLN A 992 -18.22 -17.42 -43.73
CA GLN A 992 -17.32 -18.49 -43.31
C GLN A 992 -16.99 -18.32 -41.82
N LEU A 993 -16.94 -19.40 -41.04
CA LEU A 993 -16.67 -19.39 -39.59
C LEU A 993 -15.16 -19.31 -39.25
N HIS A 994 -14.33 -18.75 -40.14
CA HIS A 994 -12.90 -18.59 -39.91
C HIS A 994 -12.61 -17.63 -38.73
N GLY A 995 -11.58 -17.95 -37.94
CA GLY A 995 -11.17 -17.17 -36.76
C GLY A 995 -11.89 -17.54 -35.46
N LEU A 996 -12.89 -18.44 -35.51
CA LEU A 996 -13.61 -18.89 -34.31
C LEU A 996 -12.96 -20.14 -33.67
N PRO A 997 -12.85 -20.21 -32.33
CA PRO A 997 -12.41 -21.41 -31.61
C PRO A 997 -13.34 -22.60 -31.89
N PRO A 998 -12.82 -23.84 -31.98
CA PRO A 998 -13.63 -25.03 -32.31
C PRO A 998 -14.89 -25.23 -31.46
N ARG A 999 -14.84 -24.85 -30.18
CA ARG A 999 -16.00 -24.89 -29.27
C ARG A 999 -17.14 -23.97 -29.72
N VAL A 1000 -16.80 -22.74 -30.12
CA VAL A 1000 -17.78 -21.73 -30.57
C VAL A 1000 -18.29 -22.10 -31.97
N THR A 1001 -17.40 -22.58 -32.85
CA THR A 1001 -17.77 -23.10 -34.18
C THR A 1001 -18.79 -24.25 -34.07
N ALA A 1002 -18.55 -25.24 -33.20
CA ALA A 1002 -19.46 -26.37 -33.01
C ALA A 1002 -20.85 -25.94 -32.52
N LEU A 1003 -20.93 -24.96 -31.62
CA LEU A 1003 -22.20 -24.38 -31.15
C LEU A 1003 -22.98 -23.75 -32.32
N ILE A 1004 -22.32 -22.92 -33.13
CA ILE A 1004 -22.96 -22.19 -34.25
C ILE A 1004 -23.37 -23.17 -35.37
N GLU A 1005 -22.57 -24.20 -35.64
CA GLU A 1005 -22.91 -25.24 -36.62
C GLU A 1005 -24.11 -26.09 -36.17
N ALA A 1006 -24.20 -26.45 -34.88
CA ALA A 1006 -25.37 -27.14 -34.33
C ALA A 1006 -26.64 -26.27 -34.35
N ALA A 1007 -26.49 -24.96 -34.12
CA ALA A 1007 -27.59 -23.99 -34.20
C ALA A 1007 -28.11 -23.73 -35.63
N ARG A 1008 -27.28 -23.97 -36.66
CA ARG A 1008 -27.50 -23.52 -38.05
C ARG A 1008 -28.89 -23.83 -38.63
N SER A 1009 -29.51 -24.95 -38.25
CA SER A 1009 -30.84 -25.34 -38.76
C SER A 1009 -32.01 -24.50 -38.21
N GLY A 1010 -31.79 -23.75 -37.13
CA GLY A 1010 -32.78 -22.86 -36.50
C GLY A 1010 -32.49 -21.37 -36.67
N LEU A 1011 -31.63 -20.99 -37.63
CA LEU A 1011 -31.21 -19.60 -37.86
C LEU A 1011 -31.50 -19.18 -39.31
N SER A 1012 -31.99 -17.96 -39.49
CA SER A 1012 -31.93 -17.25 -40.79
C SER A 1012 -30.49 -16.94 -41.20
N PHE A 1013 -30.29 -16.52 -42.45
CA PHE A 1013 -28.96 -16.15 -42.96
C PHE A 1013 -28.41 -14.91 -42.25
N GLU A 1014 -29.31 -13.98 -41.92
CA GLU A 1014 -29.07 -12.74 -41.21
C GLU A 1014 -28.67 -13.00 -39.74
N GLU A 1015 -29.44 -13.82 -39.01
CA GLU A 1015 -29.09 -14.26 -37.65
C GLU A 1015 -27.77 -15.04 -37.63
N PHE A 1016 -27.48 -15.83 -38.66
CA PHE A 1016 -26.23 -16.57 -38.77
C PHE A 1016 -25.01 -15.63 -38.93
N ASP A 1017 -25.11 -14.53 -39.71
CA ASP A 1017 -24.02 -13.54 -39.77
C ASP A 1017 -23.88 -12.76 -38.46
N GLN A 1018 -24.99 -12.41 -37.80
CA GLN A 1018 -25.00 -11.77 -36.47
C GLN A 1018 -24.25 -12.62 -35.45
N VAL A 1019 -24.66 -13.89 -35.29
CA VAL A 1019 -24.08 -14.80 -34.29
C VAL A 1019 -22.58 -14.97 -34.56
N ARG A 1020 -22.17 -15.14 -35.82
CA ARG A 1020 -20.75 -15.21 -36.22
C ARG A 1020 -20.00 -13.91 -35.92
N ALA A 1021 -20.56 -12.75 -36.25
CA ALA A 1021 -19.92 -11.46 -36.03
C ALA A 1021 -19.73 -11.19 -34.53
N GLY A 1022 -20.75 -11.46 -33.72
CA GLY A 1022 -20.67 -11.38 -32.26
C GLY A 1022 -19.66 -12.35 -31.67
N ALA A 1023 -19.66 -13.61 -32.12
CA ALA A 1023 -18.68 -14.60 -31.71
C ALA A 1023 -17.23 -14.21 -32.04
N LEU A 1024 -16.98 -13.57 -33.18
CA LEU A 1024 -15.65 -13.00 -33.51
C LEU A 1024 -15.31 -11.83 -32.59
N SER A 1025 -16.29 -11.06 -32.15
CA SER A 1025 -16.10 -10.02 -31.14
C SER A 1025 -15.80 -10.59 -29.75
N ASP A 1026 -16.43 -11.70 -29.37
CA ASP A 1026 -16.15 -12.39 -28.10
C ASP A 1026 -14.72 -12.93 -28.05
N VAL A 1027 -14.22 -13.46 -29.17
CA VAL A 1027 -12.81 -13.89 -29.30
C VAL A 1027 -11.87 -12.71 -29.10
N ARG A 1028 -12.09 -11.59 -29.80
CA ARG A 1028 -11.31 -10.35 -29.62
C ARG A 1028 -11.36 -9.86 -28.17
N ALA A 1029 -12.54 -9.82 -27.55
CA ALA A 1029 -12.73 -9.37 -26.16
C ALA A 1029 -12.04 -10.31 -25.16
N ARG A 1030 -12.12 -11.62 -25.35
CA ARG A 1030 -11.40 -12.60 -24.55
C ARG A 1030 -9.88 -12.47 -24.69
N GLU A 1031 -9.36 -12.28 -25.91
CA GLU A 1031 -7.92 -12.20 -26.14
C GLU A 1031 -7.28 -10.93 -25.57
N SER A 1032 -8.02 -9.81 -25.55
CA SER A 1032 -7.51 -8.48 -25.17
C SER A 1032 -7.90 -8.00 -23.77
N HIS A 1033 -9.03 -8.48 -23.20
CA HIS A 1033 -9.57 -7.99 -21.91
C HIS A 1033 -9.87 -9.14 -20.93
N TYR A 1034 -10.75 -10.09 -21.28
CA TYR A 1034 -11.32 -11.01 -20.27
C TYR A 1034 -10.58 -12.32 -20.05
N GLY A 1035 -9.80 -12.78 -21.03
CA GLY A 1035 -9.12 -14.08 -21.00
C GLY A 1035 -7.71 -14.05 -20.45
N ARG A 1036 -7.21 -12.88 -20.03
CA ARG A 1036 -5.89 -12.67 -19.43
C ARG A 1036 -6.04 -11.86 -18.14
N SER A 1037 -5.30 -12.24 -17.12
CA SER A 1037 -5.06 -11.40 -15.95
C SER A 1037 -4.07 -10.31 -16.34
N ARG A 1038 -4.31 -9.05 -15.94
CA ARG A 1038 -3.52 -7.88 -16.34
C ARG A 1038 -3.06 -7.09 -15.13
N ASP A 1039 -1.79 -6.71 -15.11
CA ASP A 1039 -1.25 -5.68 -14.21
C ASP A 1039 -0.90 -4.47 -15.06
N ASP A 1040 -1.85 -3.55 -15.16
CA ASP A 1040 -1.67 -2.32 -15.93
C ASP A 1040 -0.92 -1.24 -15.11
N SER A 1041 -0.61 -1.50 -13.83
CA SER A 1041 0.14 -0.59 -12.95
C SER A 1041 1.66 -0.74 -13.09
N GLY A 1042 2.15 -1.97 -13.32
CA GLY A 1042 3.55 -2.24 -13.62
C GLY A 1042 4.56 -1.91 -12.52
N LEU A 1043 4.14 -1.77 -11.25
CA LEU A 1043 4.99 -1.27 -10.16
C LEU A 1043 6.15 -2.21 -9.76
N VAL A 1044 6.11 -3.48 -10.18
CA VAL A 1044 7.07 -4.56 -9.88
C VAL A 1044 7.17 -4.95 -8.39
N VAL A 1045 7.41 -3.99 -7.49
CA VAL A 1045 7.47 -4.21 -6.03
C VAL A 1045 6.11 -4.64 -5.44
N GLN A 1046 5.03 -4.28 -6.12
CA GLN A 1046 3.66 -4.65 -5.80
C GLN A 1046 2.97 -5.05 -7.10
N ARG A 1047 2.49 -6.29 -7.18
CA ARG A 1047 1.72 -6.77 -8.33
C ARG A 1047 0.25 -6.47 -8.10
N ASN A 1048 -0.41 -5.86 -9.08
CA ASN A 1048 -1.78 -5.35 -8.98
C ASN A 1048 -2.59 -5.86 -10.17
N VAL A 1049 -3.13 -7.07 -10.01
CA VAL A 1049 -3.68 -7.85 -11.11
C VAL A 1049 -5.20 -7.76 -11.13
N LEU A 1050 -5.76 -7.20 -12.20
CA LEU A 1050 -7.17 -7.33 -12.54
C LEU A 1050 -7.38 -8.63 -13.33
N ARG A 1051 -8.28 -9.50 -12.86
CA ARG A 1051 -8.70 -10.73 -13.56
C ARG A 1051 -10.22 -10.84 -13.62
N HIS A 1052 -10.70 -11.66 -14.55
CA HIS A 1052 -12.13 -11.94 -14.73
C HIS A 1052 -12.40 -13.42 -14.44
N ARG A 1053 -13.32 -13.69 -13.50
CA ARG A 1053 -13.72 -15.05 -13.11
C ARG A 1053 -15.08 -15.39 -13.74
N PRO A 1054 -15.29 -16.61 -14.26
CA PRO A 1054 -16.62 -17.04 -14.70
C PRO A 1054 -17.67 -16.93 -13.59
N GLN A 1055 -18.91 -16.72 -14.01
CA GLN A 1055 -20.09 -16.65 -13.15
C GLN A 1055 -21.18 -17.58 -13.71
N SER A 1056 -21.91 -18.23 -12.81
CA SER A 1056 -23.10 -19.01 -13.15
C SER A 1056 -24.27 -18.08 -13.44
N VAL A 1057 -24.97 -18.31 -14.55
CA VAL A 1057 -26.05 -17.43 -15.03
C VAL A 1057 -27.24 -18.26 -15.49
N ILE A 1058 -28.43 -17.91 -15.02
CA ILE A 1058 -29.69 -18.42 -15.58
C ILE A 1058 -29.97 -17.62 -16.85
N VAL A 1059 -30.08 -18.28 -18.00
CA VAL A 1059 -30.45 -17.63 -19.27
C VAL A 1059 -31.92 -17.93 -19.54
N ARG A 1060 -32.76 -16.90 -19.51
CA ARG A 1060 -34.19 -16.99 -19.90
C ARG A 1060 -34.37 -16.51 -21.33
N HIS A 1061 -34.86 -17.39 -22.19
CA HIS A 1061 -35.31 -17.09 -23.55
C HIS A 1061 -36.84 -17.07 -23.59
N ALA A 1062 -37.41 -15.87 -23.64
CA ALA A 1062 -38.84 -15.63 -23.60
C ALA A 1062 -39.56 -15.96 -24.94
N GLU A 1063 -40.89 -15.91 -24.94
CA GLU A 1063 -41.71 -16.26 -26.11
C GLU A 1063 -41.50 -15.33 -27.31
N ASP A 1064 -41.23 -14.04 -27.06
CA ASP A 1064 -41.04 -12.98 -28.04
C ASP A 1064 -39.61 -12.86 -28.60
N SER A 1065 -38.61 -13.45 -27.94
CA SER A 1065 -37.19 -13.35 -28.34
C SER A 1065 -36.85 -14.22 -29.55
N ALA A 1066 -35.96 -13.73 -30.43
CA ALA A 1066 -35.48 -14.49 -31.59
C ALA A 1066 -34.56 -15.66 -31.20
N THR A 1067 -34.44 -16.68 -32.06
CA THR A 1067 -33.52 -17.80 -31.83
C THR A 1067 -32.05 -17.39 -32.04
N GLY A 1068 -31.78 -16.46 -32.97
CA GLY A 1068 -30.46 -15.86 -33.15
C GLY A 1068 -29.90 -15.19 -31.89
N ASP A 1069 -30.76 -14.54 -31.11
CA ASP A 1069 -30.34 -13.84 -29.88
C ASP A 1069 -29.95 -14.83 -28.77
N LEU A 1070 -30.71 -15.92 -28.59
CA LEU A 1070 -30.30 -17.01 -27.69
C LEU A 1070 -28.95 -17.60 -28.11
N VAL A 1071 -28.75 -17.90 -29.41
CA VAL A 1071 -27.49 -18.50 -29.88
C VAL A 1071 -26.31 -17.51 -29.75
N ARG A 1072 -26.54 -16.21 -29.96
CA ARG A 1072 -25.56 -15.14 -29.74
C ARG A 1072 -25.11 -15.08 -28.28
N VAL A 1073 -26.04 -15.20 -27.34
CA VAL A 1073 -25.79 -15.20 -25.89
C VAL A 1073 -25.07 -16.48 -25.45
N LEU A 1074 -25.47 -17.64 -25.99
CA LEU A 1074 -24.77 -18.92 -25.75
C LEU A 1074 -23.33 -18.89 -26.30
N ALA A 1075 -23.06 -18.18 -27.40
CA ALA A 1075 -21.70 -17.95 -27.90
C ALA A 1075 -20.86 -17.10 -26.93
N ALA A 1076 -21.43 -16.02 -26.38
CA ALA A 1076 -20.77 -15.21 -25.35
C ALA A 1076 -20.49 -16.02 -24.07
N ALA A 1077 -21.45 -16.81 -23.59
CA ALA A 1077 -21.28 -17.70 -22.44
C ALA A 1077 -20.18 -18.76 -22.69
N THR A 1078 -20.15 -19.33 -23.89
CA THR A 1078 -19.11 -20.29 -24.34
C THR A 1078 -17.73 -19.62 -24.36
N ALA A 1079 -17.64 -18.39 -24.86
CA ALA A 1079 -16.42 -17.62 -24.90
C ALA A 1079 -15.97 -17.19 -23.48
N ALA A 1080 -16.89 -16.87 -22.58
CA ALA A 1080 -16.60 -16.58 -21.17
C ALA A 1080 -16.13 -17.82 -20.40
N ARG A 1081 -16.56 -19.02 -20.83
CA ARG A 1081 -16.51 -20.28 -20.07
C ARG A 1081 -17.40 -20.25 -18.83
N ALA A 1082 -18.58 -19.67 -18.96
CA ALA A 1082 -19.58 -19.67 -17.90
C ALA A 1082 -20.33 -21.01 -17.82
N HIS A 1083 -21.05 -21.16 -16.72
CA HIS A 1083 -21.95 -22.27 -16.45
C HIS A 1083 -23.37 -21.72 -16.52
N VAL A 1084 -24.25 -22.40 -17.23
CA VAL A 1084 -25.59 -21.87 -17.51
C VAL A 1084 -26.68 -22.87 -17.14
N MET A 1085 -27.79 -22.32 -16.66
CA MET A 1085 -29.07 -23.00 -16.63
C MET A 1085 -29.94 -22.36 -17.71
N LEU A 1086 -30.51 -23.17 -18.61
CA LEU A 1086 -31.32 -22.65 -19.73
C LEU A 1086 -32.81 -22.82 -19.44
N SER A 1087 -33.52 -21.69 -19.34
CA SER A 1087 -34.98 -21.64 -19.36
C SER A 1087 -35.41 -21.10 -20.72
N THR A 1088 -36.22 -21.85 -21.47
CA THR A 1088 -36.61 -21.49 -22.83
C THR A 1088 -38.11 -21.64 -23.05
N ALA A 1089 -38.74 -20.69 -23.73
CA ALA A 1089 -40.13 -20.80 -24.15
C ALA A 1089 -40.39 -21.91 -25.20
N ARG A 1090 -39.36 -22.31 -25.95
CA ARG A 1090 -39.46 -23.26 -27.07
C ARG A 1090 -38.33 -24.28 -27.00
N PRO A 1091 -38.54 -25.55 -27.41
CA PRO A 1091 -37.48 -26.56 -27.43
C PRO A 1091 -36.27 -26.13 -28.27
N LEU A 1092 -35.07 -26.43 -27.78
CA LEU A 1092 -33.83 -26.21 -28.52
C LEU A 1092 -33.79 -27.04 -29.81
N PRO A 1093 -33.12 -26.56 -30.88
CA PRO A 1093 -32.81 -27.38 -32.05
C PRO A 1093 -32.11 -28.68 -31.66
N GLY A 1094 -32.59 -29.82 -32.20
CA GLY A 1094 -32.09 -31.15 -31.83
C GLY A 1094 -30.56 -31.33 -31.83
N PRO A 1095 -29.79 -30.77 -32.79
CA PRO A 1095 -28.33 -30.82 -32.75
C PRO A 1095 -27.70 -30.07 -31.58
N LEU A 1096 -28.31 -28.97 -31.09
CA LEU A 1096 -27.85 -28.26 -29.89
C LEU A 1096 -28.09 -29.09 -28.63
N THR A 1097 -29.26 -29.72 -28.49
CA THR A 1097 -29.55 -30.64 -27.38
C THR A 1097 -28.56 -31.82 -27.36
N GLN A 1098 -28.25 -32.39 -28.52
CA GLN A 1098 -27.24 -33.46 -28.64
C GLN A 1098 -25.82 -32.98 -28.31
N LEU A 1099 -25.47 -31.74 -28.68
CA LEU A 1099 -24.17 -31.14 -28.39
C LEU A 1099 -23.98 -30.91 -26.89
N PHE A 1100 -24.99 -30.34 -26.21
CA PHE A 1100 -24.97 -30.08 -24.77
C PHE A 1100 -25.00 -31.37 -23.93
N ALA A 1101 -25.74 -32.39 -24.35
CA ALA A 1101 -25.73 -33.71 -23.71
C ALA A 1101 -24.42 -34.50 -23.93
N SER A 1102 -23.48 -34.00 -24.73
CA SER A 1102 -22.22 -34.69 -25.03
C SER A 1102 -21.13 -34.39 -23.99
N ALA A 1103 -20.30 -35.40 -23.68
CA ALA A 1103 -19.10 -35.23 -22.83
C ALA A 1103 -18.02 -34.30 -23.45
N ARG A 1104 -18.28 -33.69 -24.61
CA ARG A 1104 -17.44 -32.69 -25.28
C ARG A 1104 -18.19 -31.37 -25.51
N SER A 1105 -19.27 -31.13 -24.76
CA SER A 1105 -20.05 -29.89 -24.85
C SER A 1105 -19.13 -28.66 -24.79
N PRO A 1106 -19.33 -27.66 -25.66
CA PRO A 1106 -18.52 -26.44 -25.66
C PRO A 1106 -18.81 -25.54 -24.45
N LEU A 1107 -20.04 -25.62 -23.93
CA LEU A 1107 -20.62 -24.83 -22.84
C LEU A 1107 -21.15 -25.77 -21.75
N ASP A 1108 -20.96 -25.41 -20.48
CA ASP A 1108 -21.49 -26.20 -19.37
C ASP A 1108 -22.95 -25.80 -19.13
N VAL A 1109 -23.88 -26.62 -19.63
CA VAL A 1109 -25.32 -26.45 -19.46
C VAL A 1109 -25.76 -27.44 -18.38
N VAL A 1110 -26.02 -26.91 -17.18
CA VAL A 1110 -26.30 -27.73 -15.98
C VAL A 1110 -27.70 -28.37 -16.08
N ASP A 1111 -28.66 -27.65 -16.64
CA ASP A 1111 -30.01 -28.14 -16.93
C ASP A 1111 -30.65 -27.31 -18.07
N HIS A 1112 -31.69 -27.86 -18.70
CA HIS A 1112 -32.49 -27.18 -19.74
C HIS A 1112 -33.98 -27.46 -19.52
N LEU A 1113 -34.74 -26.39 -19.26
CA LEU A 1113 -36.18 -26.43 -19.08
C LEU A 1113 -36.91 -25.71 -20.23
N VAL A 1114 -38.03 -26.30 -20.64
CA VAL A 1114 -38.96 -25.71 -21.61
C VAL A 1114 -40.24 -25.32 -20.86
N GLU A 1115 -40.48 -24.03 -20.72
CA GLU A 1115 -41.55 -23.46 -19.86
C GLU A 1115 -42.02 -22.11 -20.40
N SER A 1116 -43.32 -21.80 -20.25
CA SER A 1116 -43.88 -20.50 -20.68
C SER A 1116 -43.33 -19.35 -19.84
N ASP A 1117 -43.56 -18.10 -20.28
CA ASP A 1117 -43.17 -16.94 -19.47
C ASP A 1117 -43.94 -16.89 -18.13
N ASP A 1118 -45.22 -17.26 -18.12
CA ASP A 1118 -46.03 -17.38 -16.90
C ASP A 1118 -45.48 -18.45 -15.92
N ASP A 1119 -45.08 -19.63 -16.42
CA ASP A 1119 -44.50 -20.71 -15.61
C ASP A 1119 -43.16 -20.27 -14.98
N PHE A 1120 -42.31 -19.60 -15.77
CA PHE A 1120 -41.03 -19.07 -15.29
C PHE A 1120 -41.22 -18.01 -14.20
N LEU A 1121 -42.17 -17.09 -14.38
CA LEU A 1121 -42.50 -16.07 -13.38
C LEU A 1121 -43.09 -16.69 -12.10
N ALA A 1122 -43.94 -17.72 -12.20
CA ALA A 1122 -44.44 -18.47 -11.05
C ALA A 1122 -43.31 -19.20 -10.29
N ARG A 1123 -42.28 -19.68 -10.99
CA ARG A 1123 -41.07 -20.26 -10.38
C ARG A 1123 -40.14 -19.21 -9.77
N ALA A 1124 -40.05 -18.02 -10.35
CA ALA A 1124 -39.36 -16.89 -9.73
C ALA A 1124 -40.05 -16.49 -8.41
N ALA A 1125 -41.37 -16.34 -8.43
CA ALA A 1125 -42.20 -15.99 -7.26
C ALA A 1125 -42.17 -17.02 -6.12
N SER A 1126 -41.92 -18.29 -6.43
CA SER A 1126 -41.76 -19.36 -5.43
C SER A 1126 -40.30 -19.64 -5.05
N GLY A 1127 -39.34 -18.94 -5.65
CA GLY A 1127 -37.90 -19.22 -5.51
C GLY A 1127 -37.43 -20.51 -6.20
N ALA A 1128 -38.34 -21.29 -6.81
CA ALA A 1128 -38.04 -22.52 -7.54
C ALA A 1128 -37.25 -22.30 -8.84
N VAL A 1129 -37.00 -21.04 -9.23
CA VAL A 1129 -36.00 -20.66 -10.24
C VAL A 1129 -34.56 -20.80 -9.75
N PHE A 1130 -34.33 -21.01 -8.45
CA PHE A 1130 -33.01 -21.22 -7.84
C PHE A 1130 -32.90 -22.64 -7.24
N ASP A 1131 -33.14 -23.67 -8.06
CA ASP A 1131 -33.07 -25.06 -7.60
C ASP A 1131 -31.65 -25.39 -7.10
N ARG A 1132 -31.57 -25.89 -5.86
CA ARG A 1132 -30.31 -26.25 -5.21
C ARG A 1132 -29.52 -27.30 -5.98
N ARG A 1133 -30.20 -28.23 -6.66
CA ARG A 1133 -29.59 -29.29 -7.48
C ARG A 1133 -28.75 -28.77 -8.64
N TRP A 1134 -28.88 -27.50 -9.01
CA TRP A 1134 -28.03 -26.85 -10.01
C TRP A 1134 -26.80 -26.18 -9.41
N SER A 1135 -26.82 -25.89 -8.10
CA SER A 1135 -25.75 -25.20 -7.38
C SER A 1135 -24.84 -26.17 -6.62
N ASP A 1136 -25.42 -27.27 -6.13
CA ASP A 1136 -24.74 -28.30 -5.35
C ASP A 1136 -24.28 -29.44 -6.26
N ALA A 1137 -23.08 -29.96 -6.01
CA ALA A 1137 -22.64 -31.24 -6.55
C ALA A 1137 -22.86 -32.30 -5.45
N ASP A 1138 -23.96 -33.07 -5.58
CA ASP A 1138 -24.37 -34.24 -4.77
C ASP A 1138 -23.77 -34.35 -3.33
N ASP A 1139 -24.43 -33.74 -2.32
CA ASP A 1139 -24.78 -34.38 -1.03
C ASP A 1139 -25.50 -33.42 -0.04
N GLU A 1140 -26.42 -33.94 0.78
CA GLU A 1140 -26.98 -33.23 1.96
C GLU A 1140 -26.25 -33.62 3.26
N PRO A 1141 -25.92 -32.64 4.12
CA PRO A 1141 -26.30 -32.75 5.54
C PRO A 1141 -26.82 -31.45 6.18
N GLN A 1142 -27.28 -31.53 7.44
CA GLN A 1142 -28.14 -30.53 8.12
C GLN A 1142 -27.46 -29.62 9.17
N ASP A 1143 -26.13 -29.59 9.28
CA ASP A 1143 -25.42 -28.77 10.30
C ASP A 1143 -24.37 -27.81 9.69
N ALA A 1144 -24.33 -26.57 10.20
CA ALA A 1144 -23.48 -25.49 9.72
C ALA A 1144 -21.98 -25.71 10.02
N LEU A 1145 -21.63 -26.56 11.00
CA LEU A 1145 -20.24 -26.95 11.22
C LEU A 1145 -19.78 -28.04 10.25
N GLU A 1146 -20.66 -28.99 9.89
CA GLU A 1146 -20.36 -29.97 8.83
C GLU A 1146 -20.24 -29.29 7.46
N GLN A 1147 -21.04 -28.25 7.19
CA GLN A 1147 -20.94 -27.46 5.95
C GLN A 1147 -19.60 -26.70 5.79
N VAL A 1148 -18.86 -26.50 6.89
CA VAL A 1148 -17.50 -25.89 6.89
C VAL A 1148 -16.39 -26.95 6.85
N LEU A 1149 -16.67 -28.19 7.27
CA LEU A 1149 -15.67 -29.25 7.49
C LEU A 1149 -15.75 -30.42 6.49
N ALA A 1150 -16.89 -30.63 5.83
CA ALA A 1150 -16.99 -31.57 4.72
C ALA A 1150 -16.17 -31.04 3.55
N GLN A 1151 -15.10 -31.74 3.16
CA GLN A 1151 -14.38 -31.45 1.93
C GLN A 1151 -15.30 -31.71 0.73
N PRO A 1152 -15.80 -30.68 0.02
CA PRO A 1152 -16.52 -30.92 -1.21
C PRO A 1152 -15.48 -31.22 -2.29
N ASP A 1153 -15.84 -32.03 -3.28
CA ASP A 1153 -15.24 -31.85 -4.60
C ASP A 1153 -15.53 -30.39 -5.00
N ARG A 1154 -14.49 -29.53 -4.98
CA ARG A 1154 -14.62 -28.06 -5.03
C ARG A 1154 -15.65 -27.68 -6.11
N PRO A 1155 -16.75 -26.98 -5.78
CA PRO A 1155 -17.87 -26.81 -6.70
C PRO A 1155 -17.36 -26.19 -8.00
N ARG A 1156 -17.65 -26.86 -9.12
CA ARG A 1156 -17.08 -26.54 -10.44
C ARG A 1156 -17.45 -25.13 -10.91
N HIS A 1157 -18.51 -24.58 -10.33
CA HIS A 1157 -19.19 -23.35 -10.68
C HIS A 1157 -19.72 -22.65 -9.44
N THR A 1158 -20.13 -21.39 -9.57
CA THR A 1158 -20.83 -20.67 -8.51
C THR A 1158 -22.28 -21.16 -8.34
N ALA A 1159 -22.88 -20.95 -7.18
CA ALA A 1159 -24.32 -21.14 -7.01
C ALA A 1159 -25.12 -20.28 -8.02
N PHE A 1160 -26.24 -20.82 -8.50
CA PHE A 1160 -27.17 -20.10 -9.37
C PHE A 1160 -28.14 -19.20 -8.56
N GLY A 1161 -28.33 -19.51 -7.28
CA GLY A 1161 -29.15 -18.73 -6.34
C GLY A 1161 -28.35 -18.09 -5.21
N GLY A 1162 -29.03 -17.24 -4.43
CA GLY A 1162 -28.44 -16.50 -3.32
C GLY A 1162 -27.76 -15.18 -3.74
N PRO A 1163 -27.03 -14.52 -2.83
CA PRO A 1163 -26.39 -13.23 -3.07
C PRO A 1163 -25.41 -13.20 -4.25
N GLY A 1164 -25.64 -12.29 -5.18
CA GLY A 1164 -24.86 -12.15 -6.41
C GLY A 1164 -25.28 -13.10 -7.54
N SER A 1165 -26.45 -13.74 -7.41
CA SER A 1165 -27.07 -14.53 -8.49
C SER A 1165 -27.37 -13.66 -9.71
N ARG A 1166 -27.40 -14.26 -10.91
CA ARG A 1166 -27.58 -13.54 -12.18
C ARG A 1166 -28.57 -14.23 -13.11
N ILE A 1167 -29.46 -13.43 -13.68
CA ILE A 1167 -30.37 -13.86 -14.75
C ILE A 1167 -30.09 -13.00 -15.99
N ARG A 1168 -29.74 -13.63 -17.11
CA ARG A 1168 -29.73 -13.00 -18.44
C ARG A 1168 -31.09 -13.21 -19.08
N LEU A 1169 -31.89 -12.15 -19.12
CA LEU A 1169 -33.24 -12.17 -19.68
C LEU A 1169 -33.18 -11.74 -21.16
N LEU A 1170 -33.76 -12.55 -22.05
CA LEU A 1170 -33.82 -12.34 -23.49
C LEU A 1170 -35.30 -12.26 -23.90
N GLY A 1171 -35.78 -11.06 -24.22
CA GLY A 1171 -37.21 -10.78 -24.39
C GLY A 1171 -37.96 -10.74 -23.06
N GLY A 1172 -39.30 -10.82 -23.12
CA GLY A 1172 -40.17 -10.82 -21.93
C GLY A 1172 -40.19 -9.49 -21.18
N ASP A 1173 -40.82 -9.48 -20.00
CA ASP A 1173 -40.96 -8.29 -19.16
C ASP A 1173 -40.00 -8.32 -17.94
N PRO A 1174 -38.96 -7.46 -17.91
CA PRO A 1174 -38.04 -7.38 -16.78
C PRO A 1174 -38.70 -6.84 -15.50
N LEU A 1175 -39.78 -6.04 -15.60
CA LEU A 1175 -40.52 -5.56 -14.42
C LEU A 1175 -41.28 -6.70 -13.75
N ALA A 1176 -42.01 -7.50 -14.54
CA ALA A 1176 -42.70 -8.67 -14.05
C ALA A 1176 -41.74 -9.67 -13.38
N LEU A 1177 -40.53 -9.84 -13.93
CA LEU A 1177 -39.49 -10.67 -13.32
C LEU A 1177 -38.97 -10.10 -12.00
N GLU A 1178 -38.73 -8.79 -11.91
CA GLU A 1178 -38.30 -8.16 -10.65
C GLU A 1178 -39.39 -8.23 -9.57
N GLU A 1179 -40.66 -8.01 -9.94
CA GLU A 1179 -41.81 -8.17 -9.04
C GLU A 1179 -41.96 -9.61 -8.57
N ALA A 1180 -41.82 -10.60 -9.47
CA ALA A 1180 -41.82 -12.02 -9.10
C ALA A 1180 -40.66 -12.37 -8.16
N LEU A 1181 -39.47 -11.80 -8.37
CA LEU A 1181 -38.32 -11.95 -7.46
C LEU A 1181 -38.44 -11.11 -6.16
N GLY A 1182 -39.58 -10.46 -5.92
CA GLY A 1182 -39.84 -9.69 -4.70
C GLY A 1182 -38.94 -8.46 -4.54
N ALA A 1183 -38.54 -7.83 -5.65
CA ALA A 1183 -37.60 -6.71 -5.68
C ALA A 1183 -36.24 -7.00 -5.02
N SER A 1184 -35.78 -8.26 -5.11
CA SER A 1184 -34.52 -8.72 -4.53
C SER A 1184 -33.30 -7.91 -4.98
N VAL A 1185 -32.41 -7.63 -4.03
CA VAL A 1185 -31.06 -7.08 -4.27
C VAL A 1185 -30.00 -8.17 -4.45
N ASP A 1186 -30.35 -9.42 -4.15
CA ASP A 1186 -29.44 -10.56 -4.20
C ASP A 1186 -29.32 -11.15 -5.63
N THR A 1187 -30.22 -10.76 -6.54
CA THR A 1187 -30.25 -11.18 -7.96
C THR A 1187 -30.07 -9.98 -8.89
N ALA A 1188 -29.06 -10.04 -9.77
CA ALA A 1188 -28.92 -9.09 -10.88
C ALA A 1188 -29.65 -9.60 -12.12
N ILE A 1189 -30.61 -8.81 -12.62
CA ILE A 1189 -31.29 -9.03 -13.90
C ILE A 1189 -30.50 -8.27 -14.98
N HIS A 1190 -30.04 -8.99 -15.99
CA HIS A 1190 -29.42 -8.44 -17.20
C HIS A 1190 -30.42 -8.53 -18.36
N ASP A 1191 -31.18 -7.45 -18.54
CA ASP A 1191 -32.30 -7.28 -19.47
C ASP A 1191 -31.94 -6.48 -20.74
N ALA A 1192 -30.71 -5.97 -20.84
CA ALA A 1192 -30.26 -5.18 -21.98
C ALA A 1192 -30.43 -5.94 -23.32
N PRO A 1193 -30.70 -5.24 -24.44
CA PRO A 1193 -30.75 -5.85 -25.77
C PRO A 1193 -29.52 -6.70 -26.08
N VAL A 1194 -29.69 -7.79 -26.82
CA VAL A 1194 -28.56 -8.61 -27.27
C VAL A 1194 -27.75 -7.86 -28.32
N VAL A 1195 -26.43 -7.79 -28.12
CA VAL A 1195 -25.53 -7.03 -29.01
C VAL A 1195 -24.39 -7.89 -29.55
N GLU A 1196 -23.86 -7.53 -30.73
CA GLU A 1196 -22.68 -8.18 -31.28
C GLU A 1196 -21.41 -7.88 -30.46
N SER A 1197 -21.31 -6.73 -29.78
CA SER A 1197 -20.09 -6.37 -29.03
C SER A 1197 -19.78 -7.36 -27.89
N GLY A 1198 -18.73 -8.15 -28.07
CA GLY A 1198 -18.26 -9.11 -27.05
C GLY A 1198 -17.71 -8.46 -25.77
N ARG A 1199 -17.38 -7.16 -25.81
CA ARG A 1199 -17.06 -6.37 -24.60
C ARG A 1199 -18.28 -6.09 -23.73
N ILE A 1200 -19.49 -6.30 -24.24
CA ILE A 1200 -20.74 -6.04 -23.50
C ILE A 1200 -21.45 -7.36 -23.20
N GLU A 1201 -21.69 -8.19 -24.21
CA GLU A 1201 -22.47 -9.44 -24.04
C GLU A 1201 -21.78 -10.50 -23.16
N MET A 1202 -20.45 -10.40 -22.95
CA MET A 1202 -19.72 -11.28 -22.03
C MET A 1202 -19.81 -10.85 -20.55
N LEU A 1203 -20.17 -9.60 -20.24
CA LEU A 1203 -20.17 -9.09 -18.86
C LEU A 1203 -21.10 -9.84 -17.88
N PRO A 1204 -22.34 -10.24 -18.24
CA PRO A 1204 -23.21 -11.02 -17.35
C PRO A 1204 -22.57 -12.34 -16.88
N PHE A 1205 -21.66 -12.88 -17.69
CA PHE A 1205 -21.00 -14.17 -17.49
C PHE A 1205 -19.66 -14.07 -16.73
N LEU A 1206 -19.25 -12.86 -16.33
CA LEU A 1206 -17.95 -12.59 -15.71
C LEU A 1206 -18.08 -11.73 -14.45
N ARG A 1207 -17.24 -12.00 -13.45
CA ARG A 1207 -17.02 -11.12 -12.29
C ARG A 1207 -15.59 -10.63 -12.30
N GLU A 1208 -15.41 -9.33 -12.12
CA GLU A 1208 -14.09 -8.73 -11.95
C GLU A 1208 -13.53 -9.08 -10.57
N GLN A 1209 -12.21 -9.28 -10.49
CA GLN A 1209 -11.49 -9.50 -9.25
C GLN A 1209 -10.15 -8.79 -9.30
N SER A 1210 -9.86 -7.99 -8.29
CA SER A 1210 -8.59 -7.27 -8.15
C SER A 1210 -7.74 -8.02 -7.14
N VAL A 1211 -6.49 -8.32 -7.48
CA VAL A 1211 -5.57 -9.09 -6.65
C VAL A 1211 -4.28 -8.30 -6.48
N SER A 1212 -3.99 -7.87 -5.26
CA SER A 1212 -2.79 -7.12 -4.94
C SER A 1212 -1.83 -7.92 -4.06
N ILE A 1213 -0.59 -8.03 -4.49
CA ILE A 1213 0.44 -8.88 -3.88
C ILE A 1213 1.67 -8.02 -3.62
N THR A 1214 2.10 -7.96 -2.35
CA THR A 1214 3.44 -7.48 -2.02
C THR A 1214 4.46 -8.45 -2.62
N ALA A 1215 5.17 -8.02 -3.65
CA ALA A 1215 6.05 -8.86 -4.46
C ALA A 1215 7.54 -8.61 -4.17
N HIS A 1216 7.81 -8.12 -2.96
CA HIS A 1216 9.13 -7.87 -2.38
C HIS A 1216 9.20 -8.39 -0.94
N ARG A 1217 10.42 -8.52 -0.43
CA ARG A 1217 10.75 -8.84 0.97
C ARG A 1217 11.75 -7.81 1.47
N PHE A 1218 11.28 -6.86 2.28
CA PHE A 1218 12.07 -5.70 2.74
C PHE A 1218 12.78 -4.93 1.60
N GLY A 1219 12.07 -4.76 0.47
CA GLY A 1219 12.55 -4.02 -0.71
C GLY A 1219 13.11 -4.90 -1.83
N ASP A 1220 13.74 -6.04 -1.50
CA ASP A 1220 14.23 -6.97 -2.52
C ASP A 1220 13.08 -7.76 -3.14
N LEU A 1221 13.01 -7.86 -4.47
CA LEU A 1221 11.94 -8.62 -5.13
C LEU A 1221 11.91 -10.09 -4.67
N ASP A 1222 10.74 -10.70 -4.64
CA ASP A 1222 10.56 -12.11 -4.25
C ASP A 1222 10.18 -12.97 -5.46
N PRO A 1223 11.09 -13.80 -6.00
CA PRO A 1223 10.87 -14.53 -7.25
C PRO A 1223 9.60 -15.37 -7.26
N ASP A 1224 9.29 -16.07 -6.17
CA ASP A 1224 8.10 -16.92 -6.07
C ASP A 1224 6.81 -16.09 -6.20
N PHE A 1225 6.77 -14.92 -5.55
CA PHE A 1225 5.64 -13.99 -5.68
C PHE A 1225 5.64 -13.19 -6.99
N GLN A 1226 6.75 -13.10 -7.72
CA GLN A 1226 6.77 -12.58 -9.09
C GLN A 1226 6.20 -13.61 -10.09
N GLU A 1227 6.55 -14.88 -9.94
CA GLU A 1227 6.13 -15.97 -10.83
C GLU A 1227 4.72 -16.53 -10.51
N LEU A 1228 4.20 -16.29 -9.31
CA LEU A 1228 2.86 -16.70 -8.89
C LEU A 1228 1.79 -16.33 -9.93
N ARG A 1229 1.07 -17.34 -10.40
CA ARG A 1229 0.00 -17.20 -11.40
C ARG A 1229 -1.30 -16.77 -10.72
N VAL A 1230 -1.92 -15.73 -11.30
CA VAL A 1230 -3.13 -15.05 -10.79
C VAL A 1230 -4.22 -15.10 -11.84
#